data_AF-A0A1G5EZJ1-F1
#
_entry.id   AF-A0A1G5EZJ1-F1
#
_cell.length_a   1.000
_cell.length_b   1.000
_cell.length_c   1.000
_cell.angle_alpha   90.00
_cell.angle_beta   90.00
_cell.angle_gamma   90.00
#
_symmetry.space_group_name_H-M   'P 1'
#
loop_
_entity.id
_entity.type
_entity.pdbx_description
1 polymer ?
#
loop_
_entity_poly.entity_id
_entity_poly.type
_entity_poly.pdbx_seq_one_letter_code
_entity_poly.pdbx_strand_id
1 'polypeptide(L)'
;MTYNLDRINYLINKKNAIILKELDEIQEIMIPQTMFSKGAYQSNIIQAYYISDIHLEQHLENNNINIGDRKSIVSYFDAVIKKMISNETAFDIMGAGLIGGSIKDLANSCFGRGYLRFLYRNLNDEKFEELIGQIYNDEFDAYVEPVIRRFVVFDGDISANIGLVKLFFDRMLLRFKYCLYKSWKKSHGCIADVKNGLTLDAAIQKYNKKLELLKISSEKKRKTLKRLEEKLGKTFVKYYYKKDSYDIKRLILERKDIPDYVAYILLSLKRLEGNVDYYVENKQEMIERYQASSYEVFDGNIKSICPIFYILGNHEYSSFTTIDEAVKAYRAELHNYPITILQNDINIYGNCVVLGGSGFAQYNDKYNADSLLCAHKMMGNRAYEINEGKIFEEKYNEALTMAREKNIPLVVLTHYPTKDWLLGQTDRQCYYFTGHTHNNTVNIGEQGTIYADNQIGYDSESISLRKYPIGTMLNPFIDYEDGIHQITPQQYLDFYLYNGESPGIGLIERSVKKNNPFYMIKRNGFYGFFIVTKKNIQICVGGRPKNITTITDINYIYNCFMIMVYQYVMALKPYRKFQEKISEEIKKLSIPSSNIGRIHGCIVDIDFTHHIMINPSGSGKITFYYSPFFGLVQEYENIERLLESVEQKSPWLLDAKCLYRDSKRRFLEDKNNILLSLSSSNYIGELKDELVSIDIAESIYPASAKLNQLQRLFTANILRDWDQSIIGNLIEIEDIDSYALEEKLNKLNPYQKVQKHWKNLLLIETENISIKLVRCALDKKRKCIFPYKVLEKHHGYEIPNQPMDDDELKNYIRHIPEDILVETFRDFEYYLGIDILKYYPLDIIPVVEVKRVFEQYSLGGKDLIDILEYIGDSKWPIIFGNLVVDAFKGKKRPSNCPDDLWEKIKNY
;
A
#
# COMPACT_ATOMS: atom_id res chain seq x y z
N MET A 1 -1.39 -17.70 23.95
CA MET A 1 -1.56 -16.85 22.74
C MET A 1 -3.01 -16.83 22.23
N THR A 2 -3.77 -17.92 22.30
CA THR A 2 -5.20 -17.98 21.91
C THR A 2 -6.15 -17.13 22.79
N TYR A 3 -5.85 -16.95 24.07
CA TYR A 3 -6.72 -16.21 25.01
C TYR A 3 -6.80 -14.68 24.79
N ASN A 4 -5.87 -14.08 24.03
CA ASN A 4 -5.91 -12.65 23.69
C ASN A 4 -6.71 -12.36 22.41
N LEU A 5 -6.73 -13.29 21.45
CA LEU A 5 -7.46 -13.13 20.19
C LEU A 5 -8.98 -13.15 20.37
N ASP A 6 -9.50 -14.03 21.24
CA ASP A 6 -10.94 -14.10 21.51
C ASP A 6 -11.48 -12.86 22.25
N ARG A 7 -10.67 -12.28 23.16
CA ARG A 7 -11.00 -11.03 23.86
C ARG A 7 -10.96 -9.83 22.90
N ILE A 8 -9.95 -9.78 22.02
CA ILE A 8 -9.87 -8.79 20.94
C ILE A 8 -11.08 -8.93 20.00
N ASN A 9 -11.41 -10.14 19.55
CA ASN A 9 -12.55 -10.39 18.66
C ASN A 9 -13.89 -10.01 19.30
N TYR A 10 -14.07 -10.28 20.61
CA TYR A 10 -15.28 -9.88 21.35
C TYR A 10 -15.43 -8.36 21.49
N LEU A 11 -14.35 -7.65 21.84
CA LEU A 11 -14.33 -6.19 21.96
C LEU A 11 -14.52 -5.51 20.58
N ILE A 12 -13.89 -6.04 19.55
CA ILE A 12 -14.08 -5.63 18.16
C ILE A 12 -15.54 -5.81 17.74
N ASN A 13 -16.17 -6.94 18.07
CA ASN A 13 -17.57 -7.18 17.71
C ASN A 13 -18.56 -6.25 18.45
N LYS A 14 -18.32 -5.94 19.73
CA LYS A 14 -19.14 -5.01 20.51
C LYS A 14 -18.99 -3.56 20.03
N LYS A 15 -17.77 -3.12 19.70
CA LYS A 15 -17.52 -1.78 19.11
C LYS A 15 -17.96 -1.67 17.67
N ASN A 16 -17.86 -2.74 16.87
CA ASN A 16 -18.45 -2.80 15.53
C ASN A 16 -19.96 -2.51 15.56
N ALA A 17 -20.68 -2.89 16.63
CA ALA A 17 -22.10 -2.57 16.78
C ALA A 17 -22.39 -1.07 17.05
N ILE A 18 -21.45 -0.35 17.69
CA ILE A 18 -21.52 1.11 17.89
C ILE A 18 -21.14 1.84 16.59
N ILE A 19 -20.09 1.37 15.92
CA ILE A 19 -19.60 1.88 14.63
C ILE A 19 -20.66 1.73 13.53
N LEU A 20 -21.54 0.72 13.58
CA LEU A 20 -22.64 0.57 12.61
C LEU A 20 -23.64 1.73 12.60
N LYS A 21 -23.81 2.45 13.73
CA LYS A 21 -24.66 3.65 13.80
C LYS A 21 -23.92 4.92 13.36
N GLU A 22 -22.59 4.92 13.48
CA GLU A 22 -21.67 6.00 13.09
C GLU A 22 -21.19 5.87 11.63
N LEU A 23 -21.41 4.70 11.00
CA LEU A 23 -21.08 4.41 9.61
C LEU A 23 -21.86 5.29 8.62
N ASP A 24 -23.06 5.74 8.99
CA ASP A 24 -23.84 6.71 8.20
C ASP A 24 -23.10 8.06 8.12
N GLU A 25 -22.47 8.52 9.20
CA GLU A 25 -21.66 9.76 9.18
C GLU A 25 -20.37 9.62 8.36
N ILE A 26 -19.81 8.42 8.29
CA ILE A 26 -18.65 8.13 7.41
C ILE A 26 -19.10 8.13 5.94
N GLN A 27 -20.29 7.59 5.63
CA GLN A 27 -20.82 7.56 4.27
C GLN A 27 -21.04 8.97 3.70
N GLU A 28 -21.42 9.96 4.52
CA GLU A 28 -21.51 11.37 4.10
C GLU A 28 -20.16 11.98 3.68
N ILE A 29 -19.06 11.48 4.25
CA ILE A 29 -17.69 11.98 4.01
C ILE A 29 -16.97 11.18 2.94
N MET A 30 -17.38 9.92 2.74
CA MET A 30 -16.81 9.03 1.75
C MET A 30 -16.95 9.64 0.36
N ILE A 31 -15.83 9.78 -0.35
CA ILE A 31 -15.90 10.22 -1.75
C ILE A 31 -16.60 9.13 -2.56
N PRO A 32 -17.69 9.45 -3.28
CA PRO A 32 -18.30 8.52 -4.21
C PRO A 32 -17.27 8.09 -5.25
N GLN A 33 -16.95 6.80 -5.28
CA GLN A 33 -16.06 6.19 -6.28
C GLN A 33 -16.71 6.15 -7.68
N THR A 34 -17.86 6.79 -7.86
CA THR A 34 -18.68 6.83 -9.08
C THR A 34 -18.37 8.03 -9.98
N MET A 35 -17.48 8.95 -9.57
CA MET A 35 -17.19 10.15 -10.37
C MET A 35 -16.38 9.91 -11.66
N PHE A 36 -15.93 8.69 -11.95
CA PHE A 36 -15.50 8.32 -13.30
C PHE A 36 -15.96 6.90 -13.68
N SER A 37 -16.75 6.85 -14.77
CA SER A 37 -17.41 5.71 -15.43
C SER A 37 -18.74 5.21 -14.86
N LYS A 38 -19.84 5.88 -15.25
CA LYS A 38 -21.00 5.09 -15.71
C LYS A 38 -20.60 4.44 -17.03
N GLY A 39 -20.67 3.12 -17.05
CA GLY A 39 -20.19 2.21 -18.10
C GLY A 39 -20.18 2.72 -19.55
N ALA A 40 -19.02 2.56 -20.17
CA ALA A 40 -18.91 2.06 -21.53
C ALA A 40 -17.66 1.16 -21.58
N TYR A 41 -17.78 0.05 -22.30
CA TYR A 41 -16.83 -1.06 -22.40
C TYR A 41 -15.35 -0.66 -22.57
N GLN A 42 -14.44 -1.55 -22.14
CA GLN A 42 -12.97 -1.52 -22.34
C GLN A 42 -12.48 -1.30 -23.79
N SER A 43 -13.37 -1.16 -24.77
CA SER A 43 -13.06 -1.15 -26.21
C SER A 43 -12.44 0.15 -26.75
N ASN A 44 -12.18 1.16 -25.91
CA ASN A 44 -11.63 2.46 -26.33
C ASN A 44 -10.38 2.93 -25.55
N ILE A 45 -9.79 2.09 -24.70
CA ILE A 45 -8.59 2.50 -23.94
C ILE A 45 -7.38 2.50 -24.86
N ILE A 46 -6.69 3.64 -24.94
CA ILE A 46 -5.41 3.79 -25.63
C ILE A 46 -4.30 3.71 -24.57
N GLN A 47 -3.27 2.90 -24.82
CA GLN A 47 -2.13 2.74 -23.91
C GLN A 47 -0.88 3.38 -24.53
N ALA A 48 -0.32 4.37 -23.84
CA ALA A 48 0.96 4.97 -24.19
C ALA A 48 2.09 4.30 -23.38
N TYR A 49 3.15 3.88 -24.06
CA TYR A 49 4.42 3.53 -23.44
C TYR A 49 5.38 4.69 -23.68
N TYR A 50 5.91 5.33 -22.64
CA TYR A 50 6.75 6.51 -22.84
C TYR A 50 8.05 6.47 -22.05
N ILE A 51 9.05 7.17 -22.55
CA ILE A 51 10.36 7.40 -21.94
C ILE A 51 10.95 8.70 -22.49
N SER A 52 11.74 9.41 -21.68
CA SER A 52 12.30 10.72 -21.98
C SER A 52 13.72 10.86 -21.43
N ASP A 53 14.52 11.77 -21.99
CA ASP A 53 15.81 12.22 -21.44
C ASP A 53 16.77 11.08 -21.10
N ILE A 54 17.11 10.24 -22.08
CA ILE A 54 17.98 9.07 -21.87
C ILE A 54 19.45 9.47 -21.76
N HIS A 55 19.94 10.44 -22.55
CA HIS A 55 21.32 10.94 -22.56
C HIS A 55 22.39 9.84 -22.73
N LEU A 56 22.30 9.04 -23.81
CA LEU A 56 23.11 7.84 -24.01
C LEU A 56 24.63 8.09 -23.91
N GLU A 57 25.15 9.23 -24.38
CA GLU A 57 26.56 9.58 -24.27
C GLU A 57 27.03 9.63 -22.82
N GLN A 58 26.25 10.24 -21.92
CA GLN A 58 26.58 10.34 -20.51
C GLN A 58 26.56 8.97 -19.84
N HIS A 59 25.59 8.12 -20.21
CA HIS A 59 25.54 6.74 -19.73
C HIS A 59 26.74 5.91 -20.17
N LEU A 60 27.22 6.10 -21.40
CA LEU A 60 28.44 5.44 -21.89
C LEU A 60 29.68 5.93 -21.12
N GLU A 61 29.80 7.25 -20.92
CA GLU A 61 30.89 7.86 -20.14
C GLU A 61 30.90 7.35 -18.70
N ASN A 62 29.75 7.39 -18.01
CA ASN A 62 29.58 6.91 -16.64
C ASN A 62 29.93 5.42 -16.48
N ASN A 63 29.81 4.63 -17.56
CA ASN A 63 30.19 3.21 -17.59
C ASN A 63 31.61 2.96 -18.14
N ASN A 64 32.42 4.01 -18.34
CA ASN A 64 33.77 3.96 -18.90
C ASN A 64 33.82 3.31 -20.31
N ILE A 65 32.79 3.51 -21.13
CA ILE A 65 32.70 2.99 -22.49
C ILE A 65 33.06 4.10 -23.47
N ASN A 66 34.14 3.89 -24.23
CA ASN A 66 34.56 4.83 -25.27
C ASN A 66 33.58 4.80 -26.46
N ILE A 67 33.15 5.97 -26.94
CA ILE A 67 32.25 6.13 -28.09
C ILE A 67 32.83 5.51 -29.38
N GLY A 68 34.15 5.37 -29.48
CA GLY A 68 34.83 4.66 -30.58
C GLY A 68 34.75 3.13 -30.50
N ASP A 69 34.46 2.54 -29.34
CA ASP A 69 34.37 1.09 -29.17
C ASP A 69 32.95 0.57 -29.42
N ARG A 70 32.64 0.37 -30.70
CA ARG A 70 31.34 -0.13 -31.16
C ARG A 70 30.90 -1.43 -30.47
N LYS A 71 31.83 -2.33 -30.11
CA LYS A 71 31.47 -3.62 -29.51
C LYS A 71 30.95 -3.43 -28.09
N SER A 72 31.62 -2.60 -27.30
CA SER A 72 31.21 -2.28 -25.94
C SER A 72 29.89 -1.51 -25.91
N ILE A 73 29.70 -0.56 -26.83
CA ILE A 73 28.42 0.18 -26.97
C ILE A 73 27.26 -0.76 -27.27
N VAL A 74 27.43 -1.67 -28.25
CA VAL A 74 26.38 -2.66 -28.59
C VAL A 74 26.03 -3.53 -27.39
N SER A 75 27.03 -4.01 -26.66
CA SER A 75 26.82 -4.82 -25.45
C SER A 75 26.06 -4.05 -24.37
N TYR A 76 26.39 -2.77 -24.19
CA TYR A 76 25.71 -1.90 -23.23
C TYR A 76 24.25 -1.63 -23.64
N PHE A 77 24.01 -1.25 -24.90
CA PHE A 77 22.66 -1.04 -25.43
C PHE A 77 21.80 -2.29 -25.32
N ASP A 78 22.32 -3.48 -25.62
CA ASP A 78 21.59 -4.73 -25.43
C ASP A 78 21.16 -4.96 -23.98
N ALA A 79 22.02 -4.62 -23.02
CA ALA A 79 21.72 -4.75 -21.60
C ALA A 79 20.63 -3.75 -21.17
N VAL A 80 20.75 -2.50 -21.59
CA VAL A 80 19.78 -1.42 -21.32
C VAL A 80 18.43 -1.76 -21.94
N ILE A 81 18.39 -2.06 -23.24
CA ILE A 81 17.16 -2.36 -23.98
C ILE A 81 16.48 -3.62 -23.44
N LYS A 82 17.24 -4.62 -22.97
CA LYS A 82 16.66 -5.80 -22.33
C LYS A 82 15.96 -5.47 -21.01
N LYS A 83 16.49 -4.53 -20.22
CA LYS A 83 15.83 -4.01 -19.01
C LYS A 83 14.60 -3.17 -19.39
N MET A 84 14.75 -2.33 -20.41
CA MET A 84 13.70 -1.42 -20.87
C MET A 84 12.50 -2.15 -21.47
N ILE A 85 12.78 -3.19 -22.27
CA ILE A 85 11.80 -4.01 -22.98
C ILE A 85 11.92 -5.46 -22.50
N SER A 86 11.19 -5.75 -21.43
CA SER A 86 11.02 -7.12 -20.92
C SER A 86 10.34 -8.00 -21.97
N ASN A 87 10.33 -9.32 -21.78
CA ASN A 87 9.61 -10.19 -22.72
C ASN A 87 8.11 -9.86 -22.71
N GLU A 88 7.52 -9.60 -21.54
CA GLU A 88 6.10 -9.25 -21.38
C GLU A 88 5.78 -7.93 -22.06
N THR A 89 6.59 -6.90 -21.82
CA THR A 89 6.48 -5.58 -22.47
C THR A 89 6.58 -5.71 -23.99
N ALA A 90 7.53 -6.52 -24.48
CA ALA A 90 7.68 -6.77 -25.91
C ALA A 90 6.41 -7.39 -26.49
N PHE A 91 5.84 -8.39 -25.82
CA PHE A 91 4.60 -9.04 -26.29
C PHE A 91 3.40 -8.10 -26.29
N ASP A 92 3.30 -7.22 -25.30
CA ASP A 92 2.22 -6.23 -25.21
C ASP A 92 2.33 -5.19 -26.35
N ILE A 93 3.54 -4.65 -26.61
CA ILE A 93 3.82 -3.70 -27.70
C ILE A 93 3.65 -4.32 -29.09
N MET A 94 4.03 -5.58 -29.27
CA MET A 94 3.88 -6.31 -30.54
C MET A 94 2.45 -6.84 -30.75
N GLY A 95 1.51 -6.58 -29.84
CA GLY A 95 0.11 -6.95 -30.00
C GLY A 95 -0.16 -8.46 -29.94
N ALA A 96 0.69 -9.26 -29.29
CA ALA A 96 0.57 -10.73 -29.25
C ALA A 96 -0.63 -11.24 -28.41
N GLY A 97 -1.44 -10.35 -27.85
CA GLY A 97 -2.76 -10.63 -27.31
C GLY A 97 -3.76 -9.64 -27.90
N LEU A 98 -4.64 -10.14 -28.78
CA LEU A 98 -5.67 -9.40 -29.52
C LEU A 98 -5.09 -8.60 -30.70
N ILE A 99 -4.62 -9.34 -31.71
CA ILE A 99 -4.18 -8.80 -32.99
C ILE A 99 -5.39 -8.23 -33.71
N GLY A 100 -5.36 -6.93 -34.00
CA GLY A 100 -6.18 -6.38 -35.06
C GLY A 100 -5.67 -6.85 -36.41
N GLY A 101 -6.57 -7.37 -37.24
CA GLY A 101 -6.25 -8.02 -38.52
C GLY A 101 -7.49 -8.61 -39.16
N SER A 102 -7.34 -9.28 -40.31
CA SER A 102 -8.44 -10.04 -40.91
C SER A 102 -8.89 -11.13 -39.93
N ILE A 103 -10.19 -11.46 -39.88
CA ILE A 103 -10.72 -12.58 -39.10
C ILE A 103 -9.95 -13.89 -39.41
N LYS A 104 -9.45 -14.04 -40.64
CA LYS A 104 -8.63 -15.17 -41.10
C LYS A 104 -7.27 -15.24 -40.40
N ASP A 105 -6.57 -14.12 -40.24
CA ASP A 105 -5.30 -14.05 -39.51
C ASP A 105 -5.47 -14.34 -38.01
N LEU A 106 -6.59 -13.90 -37.45
CA LEU A 106 -6.98 -14.18 -36.07
C LEU A 106 -7.24 -15.68 -35.87
N ALA A 107 -8.03 -16.31 -36.75
CA ALA A 107 -8.30 -17.75 -36.72
C ALA A 107 -7.02 -18.61 -36.87
N ASN A 108 -6.06 -18.15 -37.67
CA ASN A 108 -4.75 -18.81 -37.84
C ASN A 108 -3.80 -18.66 -36.64
N SER A 109 -4.08 -17.76 -35.70
CA SER A 109 -3.22 -17.56 -34.53
C SER A 109 -3.58 -18.49 -33.37
N CYS A 110 -2.57 -19.00 -32.65
CA CYS A 110 -2.75 -19.91 -31.51
C CYS A 110 -3.65 -19.33 -30.39
N PHE A 111 -3.76 -17.99 -30.30
CA PHE A 111 -4.61 -17.29 -29.33
C PHE A 111 -5.97 -16.89 -29.91
N GLY A 112 -6.07 -16.68 -31.22
CA GLY A 112 -7.26 -16.13 -31.84
C GLY A 112 -8.41 -17.13 -31.96
N ARG A 113 -8.16 -18.44 -32.12
CA ARG A 113 -9.24 -19.46 -32.04
C ARG A 113 -9.89 -19.50 -30.65
N GLY A 114 -9.09 -19.36 -29.58
CA GLY A 114 -9.60 -19.25 -28.20
C GLY A 114 -10.38 -17.95 -27.95
N TYR A 115 -9.96 -16.84 -28.56
CA TYR A 115 -10.68 -15.56 -28.51
C TYR A 115 -11.98 -15.58 -29.33
N LEU A 116 -11.98 -16.17 -30.52
CA LEU A 116 -13.18 -16.43 -31.30
C LEU A 116 -14.15 -17.32 -30.51
N ARG A 117 -13.65 -18.35 -29.82
CA ARG A 117 -14.46 -19.20 -28.93
C ARG A 117 -15.07 -18.42 -27.78
N PHE A 118 -14.37 -17.41 -27.25
CA PHE A 118 -14.91 -16.51 -26.24
C PHE A 118 -15.97 -15.56 -26.80
N LEU A 119 -15.72 -14.93 -27.95
CA LEU A 119 -16.67 -14.04 -28.62
C LEU A 119 -17.96 -14.77 -29.02
N TYR A 120 -17.81 -15.99 -29.53
CA TYR A 120 -18.90 -16.85 -29.99
C TYR A 120 -19.19 -17.99 -29.01
N ARG A 121 -19.04 -17.74 -27.70
CA ARG A 121 -19.24 -18.75 -26.63
C ARG A 121 -20.65 -19.33 -26.55
N ASN A 122 -21.60 -18.68 -27.22
CA ASN A 122 -23.00 -19.12 -27.30
C ASN A 122 -23.22 -20.15 -28.43
N LEU A 123 -22.22 -20.38 -29.30
CA LEU A 123 -22.27 -21.44 -30.31
C LEU A 123 -21.85 -22.77 -29.68
N ASN A 124 -22.57 -23.84 -30.04
CA ASN A 124 -22.12 -25.19 -29.74
C ASN A 124 -20.86 -25.54 -30.57
N ASP A 125 -20.18 -26.64 -30.25
CA ASP A 125 -18.93 -27.02 -30.92
C ASP A 125 -19.12 -27.15 -32.43
N GLU A 126 -20.20 -27.80 -32.87
CA GLU A 126 -20.49 -28.04 -34.29
C GLU A 126 -20.66 -26.74 -35.10
N LYS A 127 -21.45 -25.79 -34.60
CA LYS A 127 -21.66 -24.48 -35.27
C LYS A 127 -20.44 -23.57 -35.21
N PHE A 128 -19.60 -23.73 -34.19
CA PHE A 128 -18.35 -22.99 -34.10
C PHE A 128 -17.32 -23.53 -35.09
N GLU A 129 -17.24 -24.84 -35.26
CA GLU A 129 -16.39 -25.44 -36.30
C GLU A 129 -16.89 -25.10 -37.70
N GLU A 130 -18.21 -25.01 -37.90
CA GLU A 130 -18.81 -24.49 -39.14
C GLU A 130 -18.42 -23.03 -39.41
N LEU A 131 -18.51 -22.15 -38.40
CA LEU A 131 -18.06 -20.76 -38.46
C LEU A 131 -16.56 -20.67 -38.78
N ILE A 132 -15.73 -21.49 -38.14
CA ILE A 132 -14.28 -21.55 -38.42
C ILE A 132 -14.03 -22.01 -39.86
N GLY A 133 -14.78 -23.00 -40.35
CA GLY A 133 -14.75 -23.44 -41.75
C GLY A 133 -15.13 -22.32 -42.73
N GLN A 134 -16.17 -21.55 -42.43
CA GLN A 134 -16.59 -20.38 -43.23
C GLN A 134 -15.51 -19.28 -43.25
N ILE A 135 -14.85 -19.04 -42.12
CA ILE A 135 -13.72 -18.11 -42.01
C ILE A 135 -12.52 -18.54 -42.88
N TYR A 136 -12.27 -19.84 -43.00
CA TYR A 136 -11.19 -20.37 -43.84
C TYR A 136 -11.50 -20.35 -45.34
N ASN A 137 -12.79 -20.36 -45.72
CA ASN A 137 -13.25 -20.45 -47.12
C ASN A 137 -13.50 -19.07 -47.77
N ASP A 138 -12.97 -17.98 -47.22
CA ASP A 138 -12.96 -16.62 -47.80
C ASP A 138 -14.33 -15.91 -47.96
N GLU A 139 -15.37 -16.28 -47.20
CA GLU A 139 -16.65 -15.54 -47.18
C GLU A 139 -16.72 -14.40 -46.13
N PHE A 140 -15.69 -14.21 -45.30
CA PHE A 140 -15.67 -13.20 -44.24
C PHE A 140 -14.39 -12.36 -44.24
N ASP A 141 -14.39 -11.27 -45.01
CA ASP A 141 -13.33 -10.26 -45.00
C ASP A 141 -13.67 -9.13 -44.01
N ALA A 142 -13.91 -9.50 -42.75
CA ALA A 142 -14.17 -8.54 -41.68
C ALA A 142 -12.88 -8.29 -40.87
N TYR A 143 -12.52 -7.02 -40.73
CA TYR A 143 -11.41 -6.57 -39.89
C TYR A 143 -11.88 -6.55 -38.42
N VAL A 144 -11.19 -7.28 -37.53
CA VAL A 144 -11.45 -7.18 -36.08
C VAL A 144 -10.59 -6.06 -35.55
N GLU A 145 -11.20 -4.96 -35.12
CA GLU A 145 -10.44 -3.92 -34.43
C GLU A 145 -9.90 -4.45 -33.08
N PRO A 146 -8.64 -4.14 -32.73
CA PRO A 146 -8.08 -4.56 -31.45
C PRO A 146 -8.78 -3.82 -30.30
N VAL A 147 -9.18 -4.57 -29.27
CA VAL A 147 -9.86 -4.04 -28.07
C VAL A 147 -9.02 -3.00 -27.32
N ILE A 148 -7.69 -3.02 -27.49
CA ILE A 148 -6.75 -2.09 -26.85
C ILE A 148 -5.78 -1.53 -27.90
N ARG A 149 -5.81 -0.22 -28.09
CA ARG A 149 -4.90 0.51 -28.99
C ARG A 149 -3.66 0.94 -28.21
N ARG A 150 -2.49 0.89 -28.83
CA ARG A 150 -1.20 1.13 -28.12
C ARG A 150 -0.28 2.00 -28.97
N PHE A 151 0.62 2.75 -28.36
CA PHE A 151 1.74 3.38 -29.05
C PHE A 151 2.93 3.57 -28.10
N VAL A 152 4.13 3.71 -28.64
CA VAL A 152 5.36 4.01 -27.89
C VAL A 152 5.79 5.44 -28.18
N VAL A 153 6.28 6.15 -27.19
CA VAL A 153 6.81 7.51 -27.27
C VAL A 153 8.24 7.53 -26.77
N PHE A 154 9.12 8.11 -27.58
CA PHE A 154 10.42 8.58 -27.16
C PHE A 154 10.38 10.11 -27.20
N ASP A 155 10.52 10.74 -26.04
CA ASP A 155 10.44 12.19 -25.88
C ASP A 155 11.84 12.77 -25.67
N GLY A 156 12.51 13.11 -26.78
CA GLY A 156 13.75 13.87 -26.80
C GLY A 156 14.95 13.34 -26.02
N ASP A 157 16.09 13.99 -26.24
CA ASP A 157 17.34 13.81 -25.50
C ASP A 157 17.75 12.34 -25.32
N ILE A 158 17.61 11.55 -26.39
CA ILE A 158 18.20 10.22 -26.48
C ILE A 158 19.72 10.37 -26.63
N SER A 159 20.15 11.17 -27.60
CA SER A 159 21.57 11.40 -27.91
C SER A 159 21.73 12.58 -28.87
N ALA A 160 22.82 13.34 -28.73
CA ALA A 160 23.23 14.37 -29.68
C ALA A 160 23.80 13.79 -30.99
N ASN A 161 24.17 12.50 -30.97
CA ASN A 161 24.71 11.77 -32.11
C ASN A 161 23.65 10.89 -32.78
N ILE A 162 23.21 11.30 -33.97
CA ILE A 162 22.22 10.57 -34.78
C ILE A 162 22.61 9.09 -35.05
N GLY A 163 23.90 8.79 -35.15
CA GLY A 163 24.41 7.42 -35.32
C GLY A 163 24.20 6.55 -34.08
N LEU A 164 24.31 7.11 -32.88
CA LEU A 164 23.97 6.41 -31.64
C LEU A 164 22.46 6.21 -31.52
N VAL A 165 21.64 7.20 -31.87
CA VAL A 165 20.17 7.07 -31.91
C VAL A 165 19.76 5.93 -32.86
N LYS A 166 20.33 5.90 -34.06
CA LYS A 166 20.09 4.82 -35.02
C LYS A 166 20.50 3.46 -34.45
N LEU A 167 21.70 3.36 -33.88
CA LEU A 167 22.19 2.11 -33.31
C LEU A 167 21.28 1.64 -32.17
N PHE A 168 20.80 2.55 -31.32
CA PHE A 168 19.85 2.24 -30.26
C PHE A 168 18.56 1.63 -30.81
N PHE A 169 17.96 2.24 -31.84
CA PHE A 169 16.77 1.69 -32.49
C PHE A 169 17.03 0.37 -33.23
N ASP A 170 18.20 0.17 -33.84
CA ASP A 170 18.62 -1.11 -34.42
C ASP A 170 18.61 -2.23 -33.37
N ARG A 171 19.19 -1.97 -32.19
CA ARG A 171 19.22 -2.92 -31.07
C ARG A 171 17.81 -3.16 -30.51
N MET A 172 16.96 -2.14 -30.48
CA MET A 172 15.57 -2.25 -30.03
C MET A 172 14.74 -3.16 -30.93
N LEU A 173 14.81 -2.97 -32.26
CA LEU A 173 14.12 -3.84 -33.22
C LEU A 173 14.64 -5.28 -33.14
N LEU A 174 15.94 -5.48 -32.95
CA LEU A 174 16.51 -6.81 -32.73
C LEU A 174 15.96 -7.47 -31.46
N ARG A 175 15.76 -6.71 -30.38
CA ARG A 175 15.13 -7.20 -29.15
C ARG A 175 13.71 -7.69 -29.40
N PHE A 176 12.90 -6.95 -30.16
CA PHE A 176 11.56 -7.39 -30.55
C PHE A 176 11.60 -8.70 -31.36
N LYS A 177 12.45 -8.78 -32.40
CA LYS A 177 12.65 -10.01 -33.19
C LYS A 177 13.05 -11.20 -32.31
N TYR A 178 13.94 -10.98 -31.36
CA TYR A 178 14.37 -12.02 -30.42
C TYR A 178 13.23 -12.49 -29.50
N CYS A 179 12.38 -11.58 -29.02
CA CYS A 179 11.20 -11.92 -28.23
C CYS A 179 10.20 -12.75 -29.05
N LEU A 180 9.95 -12.38 -30.31
CA LEU A 180 9.14 -13.17 -31.24
C LEU A 180 9.73 -14.56 -31.47
N TYR A 181 11.03 -14.64 -31.75
CA TYR A 181 11.73 -15.92 -31.93
C TYR A 181 11.60 -16.81 -30.70
N LYS A 182 11.74 -16.25 -29.48
CA LYS A 182 11.55 -17.00 -28.24
C LYS A 182 10.13 -17.53 -28.09
N SER A 183 9.14 -16.71 -28.43
CA SER A 183 7.73 -17.12 -28.42
C SER A 183 7.49 -18.26 -29.41
N TRP A 184 7.91 -18.04 -30.66
CA TRP A 184 7.83 -19.03 -31.74
C TRP A 184 8.52 -20.34 -31.33
N LYS A 185 9.76 -20.29 -30.83
CA LYS A 185 10.50 -21.48 -30.37
C LYS A 185 9.77 -22.23 -29.24
N LYS A 186 9.08 -21.51 -28.33
CA LYS A 186 8.30 -22.11 -27.25
C LYS A 186 7.03 -22.80 -27.77
N SER A 187 6.35 -22.18 -28.74
CA SER A 187 5.14 -22.72 -29.36
C SER A 187 5.41 -23.90 -30.29
N HIS A 188 6.63 -24.00 -30.85
CA HIS A 188 7.06 -25.03 -31.78
C HIS A 188 8.09 -25.98 -31.15
N GLY A 189 7.84 -26.43 -29.91
CA GLY A 189 8.76 -27.30 -29.14
C GLY A 189 9.20 -28.58 -29.88
N CYS A 190 8.39 -29.07 -30.83
CA CYS A 190 8.71 -30.19 -31.71
C CYS A 190 9.89 -29.91 -32.67
N ILE A 191 10.13 -28.65 -33.06
CA ILE A 191 11.27 -28.25 -33.91
C ILE A 191 12.61 -28.48 -33.20
N ALA A 192 12.67 -28.35 -31.87
CA ALA A 192 13.89 -28.66 -31.13
C ALA A 192 14.20 -30.15 -31.17
N ASP A 193 13.17 -31.00 -31.13
CA ASP A 193 13.33 -32.45 -31.23
C ASP A 193 13.73 -32.85 -32.67
N VAL A 194 13.15 -32.22 -33.70
CA VAL A 194 13.58 -32.35 -35.11
C VAL A 194 15.02 -31.88 -35.34
N LYS A 195 15.40 -30.70 -34.85
CA LYS A 195 16.77 -30.13 -35.00
C LYS A 195 17.84 -30.94 -34.27
N ASN A 196 17.48 -31.57 -33.16
CA ASN A 196 18.38 -32.46 -32.42
C ASN A 196 18.38 -33.89 -33.01
N GLY A 197 17.73 -34.11 -34.16
CA GLY A 197 17.71 -35.39 -34.85
C GLY A 197 16.93 -36.49 -34.12
N LEU A 198 16.07 -36.14 -33.15
CA LEU A 198 15.16 -37.15 -32.59
C LEU A 198 14.15 -37.52 -33.66
N THR A 199 13.85 -38.81 -33.82
CA THR A 199 12.79 -39.30 -34.69
C THR A 199 11.41 -38.96 -34.10
N LEU A 200 10.36 -38.99 -34.93
CA LEU A 200 8.96 -38.84 -34.47
C LEU A 200 8.65 -39.83 -33.34
N ASP A 201 9.10 -41.08 -33.47
CA ASP A 201 8.92 -42.10 -32.45
C ASP A 201 9.60 -41.73 -31.13
N ALA A 202 10.81 -41.19 -31.17
CA ALA A 202 11.53 -40.75 -29.98
C ALA A 202 10.86 -39.52 -29.32
N ALA A 203 10.30 -38.60 -30.11
CA ALA A 203 9.52 -37.47 -29.61
C ALA A 203 8.20 -37.94 -28.98
N ILE A 204 7.50 -38.88 -29.61
CA ILE A 204 6.29 -39.53 -29.07
C ILE A 204 6.63 -40.26 -27.76
N GLN A 205 7.74 -40.99 -27.69
CA GLN A 205 8.20 -41.67 -26.48
C GLN A 205 8.50 -40.67 -25.35
N LYS A 206 9.20 -39.58 -25.65
CA LYS A 206 9.46 -38.49 -24.68
C LYS A 206 8.17 -37.85 -24.17
N TYR A 207 7.21 -37.61 -25.07
CA TYR A 207 5.89 -37.08 -24.74
C TYR A 207 5.11 -38.05 -23.84
N ASN A 208 5.06 -39.33 -24.22
CA ASN A 208 4.40 -40.39 -23.44
C ASN A 208 5.05 -40.56 -22.07
N LYS A 209 6.38 -40.53 -21.97
CA LYS A 209 7.11 -40.60 -20.69
C LYS A 209 6.75 -39.44 -19.77
N LYS A 210 6.61 -38.22 -20.32
CA LYS A 210 6.17 -37.06 -19.54
C LYS A 210 4.72 -37.19 -19.08
N LEU A 211 3.83 -37.65 -19.96
CA LEU A 211 2.44 -37.97 -19.62
C LEU A 211 2.36 -39.05 -18.51
N GLU A 212 3.20 -40.07 -18.59
CA GLU A 212 3.28 -41.14 -17.58
C GLU A 212 3.75 -40.61 -16.22
N LEU A 213 4.79 -39.76 -16.19
CA LEU A 213 5.25 -39.10 -14.96
C LEU A 213 4.17 -38.20 -14.34
N LEU A 214 3.41 -37.49 -15.16
CA LEU A 214 2.27 -36.68 -14.70
C LEU A 214 1.16 -37.57 -14.12
N LYS A 215 0.82 -38.68 -14.79
CA LYS A 215 -0.12 -39.69 -14.28
C LYS A 215 0.33 -40.27 -12.94
N ILE A 216 1.59 -40.69 -12.82
CA ILE A 216 2.17 -41.19 -11.56
C ILE A 216 2.09 -40.13 -10.45
N SER A 217 2.41 -38.88 -10.77
CA SER A 217 2.37 -37.77 -9.81
C SER A 217 0.94 -37.48 -9.34
N SER A 218 -0.03 -37.50 -10.26
CA SER A 218 -1.46 -37.39 -9.95
C SER A 218 -1.93 -38.54 -9.06
N GLU A 219 -1.58 -39.78 -9.40
CA GLU A 219 -1.90 -40.99 -8.64
C GLU A 219 -1.36 -40.92 -7.18
N LYS A 220 -0.12 -40.44 -7.01
CA LYS A 220 0.49 -40.25 -5.68
C LYS A 220 -0.25 -39.22 -4.84
N LYS A 221 -0.72 -38.13 -5.47
CA LYS A 221 -1.56 -37.12 -4.81
C LYS A 221 -2.94 -37.67 -4.47
N ARG A 222 -3.58 -38.46 -5.35
CA ARG A 222 -4.83 -39.18 -5.05
C ARG A 222 -4.69 -40.12 -3.85
N LYS A 223 -3.61 -40.91 -3.79
CA LYS A 223 -3.32 -41.79 -2.64
C LYS A 223 -3.13 -41.01 -1.34
N THR A 224 -2.46 -39.85 -1.41
CA THR A 224 -2.28 -38.95 -0.25
C THR A 224 -3.62 -38.39 0.21
N LEU A 225 -4.47 -37.98 -0.74
CA LEU A 225 -5.81 -37.49 -0.46
C LEU A 225 -6.67 -38.57 0.22
N LYS A 226 -6.64 -39.82 -0.29
CA LYS A 226 -7.36 -40.97 0.28
C LYS A 226 -6.98 -41.23 1.75
N ARG A 227 -5.69 -41.15 2.09
CA ARG A 227 -5.22 -41.25 3.48
C ARG A 227 -5.71 -40.10 4.37
N LEU A 228 -5.95 -38.92 3.80
CA LEU A 228 -6.54 -37.78 4.51
C LEU A 228 -8.05 -37.95 4.67
N GLU A 229 -8.75 -38.58 3.71
CA GLU A 229 -10.17 -38.95 3.86
C GLU A 229 -10.42 -39.85 5.07
N GLU A 230 -9.49 -40.78 5.32
CA GLU A 230 -9.53 -41.68 6.48
C GLU A 230 -9.36 -40.95 7.82
N LYS A 231 -8.64 -39.82 7.84
CA LYS A 231 -8.38 -39.03 9.06
C LYS A 231 -9.38 -37.91 9.31
N LEU A 232 -9.86 -37.25 8.25
CA LEU A 232 -10.70 -36.05 8.32
C LEU A 232 -12.18 -36.34 8.07
N GLY A 233 -12.52 -37.57 7.71
CA GLY A 233 -13.88 -38.02 7.40
C GLY A 233 -14.19 -37.99 5.90
N LYS A 234 -14.76 -39.09 5.38
CA LYS A 234 -15.07 -39.29 3.95
C LYS A 234 -15.98 -38.21 3.36
N THR A 235 -16.93 -37.71 4.14
CA THR A 235 -17.93 -36.72 3.68
C THR A 235 -17.29 -35.36 3.43
N PHE A 236 -16.34 -34.98 4.29
CA PHE A 236 -15.62 -33.71 4.23
C PHE A 236 -14.78 -33.61 2.95
N VAL A 237 -13.92 -34.60 2.69
CA VAL A 237 -13.01 -34.53 1.52
C VAL A 237 -13.76 -34.70 0.19
N LYS A 238 -14.80 -35.54 0.14
CA LYS A 238 -15.63 -35.71 -1.07
C LYS A 238 -16.38 -34.43 -1.47
N TYR A 239 -16.77 -33.60 -0.51
CA TYR A 239 -17.43 -32.33 -0.78
C TYR A 239 -16.52 -31.40 -1.60
N TYR A 240 -15.25 -31.28 -1.21
CA TYR A 240 -14.28 -30.41 -1.89
C TYR A 240 -13.69 -31.00 -3.15
N TYR A 241 -13.54 -32.33 -3.24
CA TYR A 241 -12.99 -32.98 -4.44
C TYR A 241 -13.83 -32.74 -5.72
N LYS A 242 -15.15 -32.55 -5.54
CA LYS A 242 -16.10 -32.24 -6.62
C LYS A 242 -16.03 -30.79 -7.13
N LYS A 243 -15.33 -29.90 -6.41
CA LYS A 243 -15.20 -28.49 -6.78
C LYS A 243 -14.04 -28.30 -7.75
N ASP A 244 -14.16 -27.31 -8.63
CA ASP A 244 -13.08 -26.96 -9.55
C ASP A 244 -11.97 -26.15 -8.84
N SER A 245 -10.90 -25.83 -9.55
CA SER A 245 -9.77 -25.11 -8.95
C SER A 245 -10.10 -23.68 -8.52
N TYR A 246 -11.12 -23.06 -9.12
CA TYR A 246 -11.58 -21.72 -8.80
C TYR A 246 -12.45 -21.74 -7.55
N ASP A 247 -13.44 -22.64 -7.48
CA ASP A 247 -14.29 -22.86 -6.32
C ASP A 247 -13.48 -23.26 -5.09
N ILE A 248 -12.47 -24.13 -5.24
CA ILE A 248 -11.60 -24.50 -4.11
C ILE A 248 -10.82 -23.28 -3.62
N LYS A 249 -10.28 -22.44 -4.52
CA LYS A 249 -9.58 -21.20 -4.13
C LYS A 249 -10.54 -20.20 -3.47
N ARG A 250 -11.77 -20.08 -4.00
CA ARG A 250 -12.82 -19.24 -3.43
C ARG A 250 -13.18 -19.68 -2.02
N LEU A 251 -13.39 -20.97 -1.80
CA LEU A 251 -13.70 -21.55 -0.48
C LEU A 251 -12.54 -21.44 0.53
N ILE A 252 -11.29 -21.49 0.06
CA ILE A 252 -10.09 -21.19 0.88
C ILE A 252 -10.08 -19.73 1.31
N LEU A 253 -10.40 -18.81 0.39
CA LEU A 253 -10.48 -17.37 0.66
C LEU A 253 -11.65 -17.04 1.60
N GLU A 254 -12.77 -17.75 1.48
CA GLU A 254 -13.97 -17.63 2.31
C GLU A 254 -13.83 -18.29 3.71
N ARG A 255 -12.69 -18.93 4.02
CA ARG A 255 -12.40 -19.66 5.28
C ARG A 255 -13.57 -20.50 5.82
N LYS A 256 -14.08 -21.44 5.01
CA LYS A 256 -14.86 -22.58 5.54
C LYS A 256 -13.99 -23.83 5.57
N ASP A 257 -13.52 -24.14 6.77
CA ASP A 257 -13.16 -25.47 7.28
C ASP A 257 -12.06 -26.30 6.60
N ILE A 258 -11.40 -25.87 5.51
CA ILE A 258 -10.33 -26.65 4.85
C ILE A 258 -8.93 -26.32 5.39
N PRO A 259 -8.15 -27.31 5.90
CA PRO A 259 -6.75 -27.08 6.26
C PRO A 259 -5.86 -26.80 5.04
N ASP A 260 -4.93 -25.84 5.15
CA ASP A 260 -4.05 -25.40 4.06
C ASP A 260 -3.30 -26.55 3.34
N TYR A 261 -2.88 -27.56 4.09
CA TYR A 261 -2.21 -28.72 3.53
C TYR A 261 -3.14 -29.58 2.65
N VAL A 262 -4.42 -29.67 3.01
CA VAL A 262 -5.46 -30.39 2.24
C VAL A 262 -5.81 -29.59 0.99
N ALA A 263 -5.99 -28.28 1.12
CA ALA A 263 -6.15 -27.34 0.00
C ALA A 263 -5.00 -27.45 -1.01
N TYR A 264 -3.75 -27.44 -0.51
CA TYR A 264 -2.57 -27.59 -1.34
C TYR A 264 -2.57 -28.91 -2.12
N ILE A 265 -2.94 -30.02 -1.48
CA ILE A 265 -3.04 -31.32 -2.15
C ILE A 265 -4.13 -31.31 -3.22
N LEU A 266 -5.31 -30.76 -2.92
CA LEU A 266 -6.43 -30.67 -3.86
C LEU A 266 -6.10 -29.80 -5.08
N LEU A 267 -5.56 -28.59 -4.87
CA LEU A 267 -5.15 -27.69 -5.95
C LEU A 267 -4.02 -28.27 -6.79
N SER A 268 -3.04 -28.92 -6.14
CA SER A 268 -1.97 -29.62 -6.83
C SER A 268 -2.50 -30.76 -7.67
N LEU A 269 -3.48 -31.52 -7.16
CA LEU A 269 -4.11 -32.62 -7.88
C LEU A 269 -4.89 -32.11 -9.08
N LYS A 270 -5.74 -31.09 -8.94
CA LYS A 270 -6.49 -30.50 -10.06
C LYS A 270 -5.57 -29.96 -11.16
N ARG A 271 -4.45 -29.34 -10.79
CA ARG A 271 -3.44 -28.89 -11.76
C ARG A 271 -2.79 -30.07 -12.48
N LEU A 272 -2.48 -31.15 -11.77
CA LEU A 272 -1.89 -32.35 -12.38
C LEU A 272 -2.90 -33.05 -13.30
N GLU A 273 -4.16 -33.17 -12.89
CA GLU A 273 -5.25 -33.72 -13.71
C GLU A 273 -5.44 -32.88 -14.98
N GLY A 274 -5.57 -31.56 -14.88
CA GLY A 274 -5.69 -30.70 -16.07
C GLY A 274 -4.46 -30.74 -17.00
N ASN A 275 -3.25 -30.94 -16.47
CA ASN A 275 -2.07 -31.19 -17.30
C ASN A 275 -2.11 -32.56 -17.99
N VAL A 276 -2.64 -33.59 -17.32
CA VAL A 276 -2.83 -34.92 -17.94
C VAL A 276 -3.84 -34.81 -19.07
N ASP A 277 -4.98 -34.17 -18.83
CA ASP A 277 -6.05 -33.98 -19.82
C ASP A 277 -5.52 -33.21 -21.04
N TYR A 278 -4.80 -32.09 -20.82
CA TYR A 278 -4.13 -31.34 -21.87
C TYR A 278 -3.19 -32.23 -22.71
N TYR A 279 -2.33 -33.03 -22.08
CA TYR A 279 -1.41 -33.90 -22.81
C TYR A 279 -2.12 -35.06 -23.53
N VAL A 280 -3.27 -35.51 -23.04
CA VAL A 280 -4.06 -36.55 -23.70
C VAL A 280 -4.74 -35.97 -24.94
N GLU A 281 -5.41 -34.84 -24.79
CA GLU A 281 -6.18 -34.17 -25.85
C GLU A 281 -5.27 -33.62 -26.96
N ASN A 282 -4.10 -33.06 -26.60
CA ASN A 282 -3.21 -32.38 -27.54
C ASN A 282 -2.12 -33.32 -28.12
N LYS A 283 -2.22 -34.63 -27.89
CA LYS A 283 -1.22 -35.59 -28.39
C LYS A 283 -1.22 -35.68 -29.91
N GLN A 284 -2.40 -35.74 -30.51
CA GLN A 284 -2.57 -35.84 -31.95
C GLN A 284 -2.09 -34.56 -32.65
N GLU A 285 -2.48 -33.41 -32.10
CA GLU A 285 -2.00 -32.10 -32.57
C GLU A 285 -0.47 -31.96 -32.45
N MET A 286 0.15 -32.48 -31.38
CA MET A 286 1.62 -32.48 -31.25
C MET A 286 2.30 -33.31 -32.35
N ILE A 287 1.72 -34.45 -32.73
CA ILE A 287 2.24 -35.32 -33.81
C ILE A 287 2.12 -34.58 -35.15
N GLU A 288 0.95 -34.02 -35.45
CA GLU A 288 0.70 -33.24 -36.66
C GLU A 288 1.64 -32.05 -36.75
N ARG A 289 1.85 -31.32 -35.65
CA ARG A 289 2.84 -30.24 -35.56
C ARG A 289 4.25 -30.74 -35.79
N TYR A 290 4.67 -31.86 -35.22
CA TYR A 290 6.01 -32.43 -35.44
C TYR A 290 6.22 -32.80 -36.91
N GLN A 291 5.19 -33.35 -37.57
CA GLN A 291 5.23 -33.69 -38.99
C GLN A 291 5.24 -32.43 -39.89
N ALA A 292 4.55 -31.37 -39.50
CA ALA A 292 4.58 -30.07 -40.19
C ALA A 292 5.88 -29.28 -39.92
N SER A 293 6.51 -29.50 -38.76
CA SER A 293 7.73 -28.83 -38.30
C SER A 293 8.96 -29.07 -39.18
N SER A 294 8.91 -30.03 -40.10
CA SER A 294 9.99 -30.22 -41.09
C SER A 294 10.05 -29.11 -42.15
N TYR A 295 9.07 -28.20 -42.22
CA TYR A 295 8.98 -27.17 -43.25
C TYR A 295 8.78 -25.73 -42.74
N GLU A 296 8.43 -25.50 -41.46
CA GLU A 296 8.21 -24.14 -40.94
C GLU A 296 9.52 -23.44 -40.50
N VAL A 297 9.92 -22.44 -41.28
CA VAL A 297 11.03 -21.53 -40.96
C VAL A 297 10.50 -20.31 -40.24
N PHE A 298 11.13 -19.91 -39.12
CA PHE A 298 10.88 -18.61 -38.51
C PHE A 298 11.31 -17.51 -39.49
N ASP A 299 10.35 -16.82 -40.09
CA ASP A 299 10.60 -15.79 -41.12
C ASP A 299 11.23 -14.51 -40.56
N GLY A 300 11.26 -14.35 -39.22
CA GLY A 300 11.86 -13.20 -38.56
C GLY A 300 11.12 -11.88 -38.76
N ASN A 301 9.95 -11.91 -39.40
CA ASN A 301 9.20 -10.73 -39.76
C ASN A 301 8.36 -10.26 -38.57
N ILE A 302 8.54 -8.99 -38.22
CA ILE A 302 7.69 -8.36 -37.22
C ILE A 302 6.41 -7.93 -37.94
N LYS A 303 5.35 -8.76 -37.85
CA LYS A 303 4.09 -8.54 -38.59
C LYS A 303 3.36 -7.25 -38.19
N SER A 304 3.41 -6.87 -36.91
CA SER A 304 2.95 -5.55 -36.44
C SER A 304 3.68 -5.13 -35.17
N ILE A 305 4.23 -3.92 -35.14
CA ILE A 305 4.59 -3.17 -33.93
C ILE A 305 3.58 -2.02 -33.82
N CYS A 306 3.10 -1.72 -32.62
CA CYS A 306 2.31 -0.52 -32.44
C CYS A 306 3.12 0.74 -32.81
N PRO A 307 2.50 1.84 -33.25
CA PRO A 307 3.25 3.04 -33.68
C PRO A 307 4.27 3.50 -32.65
N ILE A 308 5.43 3.93 -33.13
CA ILE A 308 6.48 4.55 -32.32
C ILE A 308 6.57 6.01 -32.74
N PHE A 309 6.28 6.93 -31.83
CA PHE A 309 6.45 8.36 -32.01
C PHE A 309 7.78 8.80 -31.40
N TYR A 310 8.54 9.62 -32.11
CA TYR A 310 9.80 10.17 -31.64
C TYR A 310 9.78 11.69 -31.79
N ILE A 311 9.99 12.39 -30.68
CA ILE A 311 10.08 13.84 -30.61
C ILE A 311 11.55 14.16 -30.37
N LEU A 312 12.09 15.14 -31.08
CA LEU A 312 13.49 15.54 -30.92
C LEU A 312 13.62 16.52 -29.75
N GLY A 313 14.66 16.35 -28.94
CA GLY A 313 15.03 17.25 -27.86
C GLY A 313 16.13 18.22 -28.28
N ASN A 314 16.53 19.09 -27.36
CA ASN A 314 17.56 20.09 -27.62
C ASN A 314 18.95 19.46 -27.86
N HIS A 315 19.21 18.26 -27.32
CA HIS A 315 20.43 17.52 -27.62
C HIS A 315 20.47 17.02 -29.06
N GLU A 316 19.37 16.48 -29.60
CA GLU A 316 19.33 16.06 -31.01
C GLU A 316 19.58 17.21 -31.99
N TYR A 317 19.16 18.43 -31.63
CA TYR A 317 19.38 19.62 -32.45
C TYR A 317 20.81 20.18 -32.39
N SER A 318 21.56 19.88 -31.32
CA SER A 318 22.85 20.51 -31.03
C SER A 318 23.95 20.30 -32.07
N SER A 319 23.81 19.26 -32.90
CA SER A 319 24.73 18.92 -33.99
C SER A 319 24.39 19.60 -35.33
N PHE A 320 23.35 20.44 -35.37
CA PHE A 320 22.80 21.02 -36.62
C PHE A 320 22.72 22.55 -36.56
N THR A 321 22.66 23.18 -37.73
CA THR A 321 22.58 24.66 -37.80
C THR A 321 21.17 25.16 -37.52
N THR A 322 20.14 24.46 -38.01
CA THR A 322 18.71 24.80 -37.82
C THR A 322 17.90 23.59 -37.36
N ILE A 323 16.71 23.87 -36.82
CA ILE A 323 15.72 22.84 -36.44
C ILE A 323 15.30 22.02 -37.66
N ASP A 324 14.98 22.67 -38.78
CA ASP A 324 14.57 22.00 -40.03
C ASP A 324 15.64 21.06 -40.59
N GLU A 325 16.91 21.45 -40.54
CA GLU A 325 18.02 20.59 -40.97
C GLU A 325 18.10 19.31 -40.14
N ALA A 326 17.98 19.44 -38.81
CA ALA A 326 17.99 18.29 -37.91
C ALA A 326 16.80 17.37 -38.18
N VAL A 327 15.58 17.90 -38.24
CA VAL A 327 14.35 17.13 -38.50
C VAL A 327 14.47 16.37 -39.83
N LYS A 328 14.98 17.03 -40.87
CA LYS A 328 15.21 16.41 -42.18
C LYS A 328 16.24 15.28 -42.10
N ALA A 329 17.34 15.49 -41.37
CA ALA A 329 18.37 14.47 -41.18
C ALA A 329 17.84 13.23 -40.44
N TYR A 330 17.13 13.43 -39.32
CA TYR A 330 16.52 12.33 -38.55
C TYR A 330 15.45 11.58 -39.36
N ARG A 331 14.58 12.29 -40.10
CA ARG A 331 13.59 11.67 -40.99
C ARG A 331 14.26 10.86 -42.09
N ALA A 332 15.35 11.36 -42.68
CA ALA A 332 16.11 10.62 -43.68
C ALA A 332 16.81 9.39 -43.10
N GLU A 333 17.40 9.48 -41.90
CA GLU A 333 18.12 8.35 -41.30
C GLU A 333 17.16 7.24 -40.82
N LEU A 334 15.98 7.63 -40.32
CA LEU A 334 15.02 6.71 -39.70
C LEU A 334 13.85 6.29 -40.63
N HIS A 335 13.84 6.68 -41.91
CA HIS A 335 12.72 6.40 -42.84
C HIS A 335 12.34 4.92 -42.98
N ASN A 336 13.30 4.00 -42.82
CA ASN A 336 13.06 2.54 -42.92
C ASN A 336 12.65 1.90 -41.59
N TYR A 337 12.55 2.67 -40.52
CA TYR A 337 12.15 2.19 -39.20
C TYR A 337 10.65 2.43 -39.01
N PRO A 338 9.96 1.63 -38.19
CA PRO A 338 8.55 1.87 -37.84
C PRO A 338 8.42 3.03 -36.83
N ILE A 339 9.11 4.15 -37.08
CA ILE A 339 9.22 5.32 -36.20
C ILE A 339 8.72 6.53 -36.97
N THR A 340 7.78 7.25 -36.38
CA THR A 340 7.26 8.52 -36.89
C THR A 340 7.87 9.66 -36.08
N ILE A 341 8.70 10.48 -36.72
CA ILE A 341 9.24 11.69 -36.11
C ILE A 341 8.19 12.79 -36.21
N LEU A 342 7.81 13.36 -35.05
CA LEU A 342 6.84 14.44 -34.95
C LEU A 342 7.55 15.75 -34.58
N GLN A 343 7.42 16.75 -35.43
CA GLN A 343 7.82 18.14 -35.15
C GLN A 343 6.77 19.09 -35.73
N ASN A 344 5.92 19.62 -34.84
CA ASN A 344 4.75 20.43 -35.19
C ASN A 344 3.72 19.67 -36.06
N ASP A 345 3.69 18.34 -35.93
CA ASP A 345 2.84 17.45 -36.72
C ASP A 345 1.62 16.98 -35.92
N ILE A 346 0.46 16.93 -36.59
CA ILE A 346 -0.79 16.37 -36.04
C ILE A 346 -1.09 15.05 -36.73
N ASN A 347 -1.34 14.00 -35.96
CA ASN A 347 -1.69 12.67 -36.43
C ASN A 347 -2.96 12.17 -35.75
N ILE A 348 -3.84 11.47 -36.48
CA ILE A 348 -5.02 10.81 -35.89
C ILE A 348 -4.66 9.34 -35.72
N TYR A 349 -4.59 8.90 -34.47
CA TYR A 349 -4.30 7.50 -34.15
C TYR A 349 -5.42 6.89 -33.33
N GLY A 350 -6.14 5.94 -33.93
CA GLY A 350 -7.32 5.37 -33.29
C GLY A 350 -8.38 6.43 -33.00
N ASN A 351 -8.72 6.59 -31.71
CA ASN A 351 -9.73 7.54 -31.23
C ASN A 351 -9.03 8.61 -30.40
N CYS A 352 -7.86 9.07 -30.83
CA CYS A 352 -7.23 10.27 -30.29
C CYS A 352 -6.54 11.08 -31.41
N VAL A 353 -6.39 12.37 -31.16
CA VAL A 353 -5.48 13.24 -31.89
C VAL A 353 -4.13 13.17 -31.17
N VAL A 354 -3.03 13.10 -31.91
CA VAL A 354 -1.65 13.12 -31.40
C VAL A 354 -0.95 14.32 -32.02
N LEU A 355 -0.51 15.27 -31.21
CA LEU A 355 0.38 16.35 -31.60
C LEU A 355 1.77 16.06 -31.04
N GLY A 356 2.81 16.23 -31.86
CA GLY A 356 4.19 16.09 -31.39
C GLY A 356 5.14 17.16 -31.90
N GLY A 357 6.07 17.59 -31.05
CA GLY A 357 7.13 18.55 -31.37
C GLY A 357 7.81 19.08 -30.11
N SER A 358 8.95 19.74 -30.25
CA SER A 358 9.76 20.10 -29.07
C SER A 358 9.12 21.14 -28.14
N GLY A 359 8.23 22.01 -28.62
CA GLY A 359 7.56 23.04 -27.82
C GLY A 359 8.41 24.29 -27.51
N PHE A 360 9.71 24.11 -27.24
CA PHE A 360 10.70 25.16 -26.94
C PHE A 360 10.34 26.09 -25.76
N ALA A 361 11.28 26.91 -25.30
CA ALA A 361 11.13 27.65 -24.05
C ALA A 361 10.74 29.12 -24.26
N GLN A 362 9.64 29.38 -24.98
CA GLN A 362 9.26 30.78 -25.26
C GLN A 362 8.93 31.59 -23.99
N TYR A 363 8.40 30.96 -22.95
CA TYR A 363 8.01 31.59 -21.67
C TYR A 363 8.96 31.31 -20.50
N ASN A 364 10.11 30.66 -20.74
CA ASN A 364 11.07 30.35 -19.69
C ASN A 364 12.23 31.35 -19.69
N ASP A 365 12.38 32.14 -18.63
CA ASP A 365 13.44 33.15 -18.54
C ASP A 365 14.81 32.57 -18.15
N LYS A 366 14.85 31.33 -17.65
CA LYS A 366 16.06 30.73 -17.06
C LYS A 366 16.71 29.68 -17.94
N TYR A 367 15.91 28.78 -18.49
CA TYR A 367 16.35 27.63 -19.28
C TYR A 367 15.80 27.78 -20.70
N ASN A 368 16.55 28.47 -21.55
CA ASN A 368 16.15 28.89 -22.89
C ASN A 368 17.39 28.99 -23.81
N ALA A 369 17.22 29.53 -25.01
CA ALA A 369 18.26 29.68 -26.02
C ALA A 369 19.52 30.44 -25.56
N ASP A 370 19.43 31.32 -24.55
CA ASP A 370 20.59 32.05 -24.03
C ASP A 370 21.43 31.20 -23.07
N SER A 371 20.85 30.15 -22.49
CA SER A 371 21.47 29.34 -21.43
C SER A 371 21.60 27.86 -21.76
N LEU A 372 20.92 27.36 -22.80
CA LEU A 372 20.88 25.95 -23.18
C LEU A 372 21.52 25.69 -24.54
N LEU A 373 22.06 24.49 -24.68
CA LEU A 373 22.53 23.97 -25.96
C LEU A 373 21.34 23.55 -26.83
N CYS A 374 21.37 23.95 -28.10
CA CYS A 374 20.41 23.59 -29.14
C CYS A 374 21.07 23.78 -30.53
N ALA A 375 20.29 23.84 -31.61
CA ALA A 375 20.80 24.15 -32.95
C ALA A 375 21.57 25.48 -32.98
N HIS A 376 22.63 25.55 -33.79
CA HIS A 376 23.58 26.66 -33.76
C HIS A 376 22.96 28.05 -34.00
N LYS A 377 21.92 28.17 -34.85
CA LYS A 377 21.22 29.46 -35.05
C LYS A 377 20.29 29.87 -33.92
N MET A 378 19.88 28.91 -33.08
CA MET A 378 19.03 29.18 -31.92
C MET A 378 19.86 29.66 -30.73
N MET A 379 21.06 29.13 -30.53
CA MET A 379 21.91 29.48 -29.39
C MET A 379 22.21 31.00 -29.33
N GLY A 380 21.86 31.64 -28.20
CA GLY A 380 21.96 33.09 -28.00
C GLY A 380 20.95 33.92 -28.81
N ASN A 381 19.90 33.30 -29.36
CA ASN A 381 18.91 33.93 -30.20
C ASN A 381 17.48 33.62 -29.73
N ARG A 382 17.05 34.32 -28.67
CA ARG A 382 15.69 34.19 -28.12
C ARG A 382 14.58 34.47 -29.12
N ALA A 383 14.79 35.39 -30.07
CA ALA A 383 13.77 35.68 -31.08
C ALA A 383 13.48 34.46 -31.97
N TYR A 384 14.52 33.69 -32.32
CA TYR A 384 14.38 32.45 -33.07
C TYR A 384 13.62 31.39 -32.26
N GLU A 385 13.99 31.18 -30.99
CA GLU A 385 13.30 30.20 -30.13
C GLU A 385 11.84 30.55 -29.88
N ILE A 386 11.53 31.83 -29.61
CA ILE A 386 10.14 32.28 -29.41
C ILE A 386 9.32 32.04 -30.68
N ASN A 387 9.91 32.26 -31.87
CA ASN A 387 9.22 31.97 -33.12
C ASN A 387 8.88 30.47 -33.26
N GLU A 388 9.83 29.58 -32.96
CA GLU A 388 9.59 28.13 -32.98
C GLU A 388 8.53 27.70 -31.95
N GLY A 389 8.55 28.29 -30.75
CA GLY A 389 7.55 28.02 -29.71
C GLY A 389 6.13 28.43 -30.13
N LYS A 390 5.99 29.61 -30.77
CA LYS A 390 4.69 30.07 -31.30
C LYS A 390 4.13 29.15 -32.37
N ILE A 391 4.98 28.64 -33.28
CA ILE A 391 4.54 27.68 -34.30
C ILE A 391 3.94 26.42 -33.64
N PHE A 392 4.57 25.91 -32.58
CA PHE A 392 4.04 24.76 -31.85
C PHE A 392 2.73 25.09 -31.12
N GLU A 393 2.64 26.26 -30.47
CA GLU A 393 1.43 26.71 -29.79
C GLU A 393 0.25 26.88 -30.77
N GLU A 394 0.47 27.40 -31.96
CA GLU A 394 -0.54 27.48 -33.03
C GLU A 394 -1.03 26.08 -33.43
N LYS A 395 -0.13 25.11 -33.60
CA LYS A 395 -0.48 23.71 -33.89
C LYS A 395 -1.20 23.02 -32.73
N TYR A 396 -0.87 23.36 -31.50
CA TYR A 396 -1.62 22.93 -30.32
C TYR A 396 -3.07 23.40 -30.37
N ASN A 397 -3.32 24.66 -30.69
CA ASN A 397 -4.68 25.19 -30.80
C ASN A 397 -5.47 24.54 -31.95
N GLU A 398 -4.81 24.27 -33.08
CA GLU A 398 -5.40 23.51 -34.21
C GLU A 398 -5.79 22.10 -33.78
N ALA A 399 -4.88 21.37 -33.14
CA ALA A 399 -5.11 20.00 -32.67
C ALA A 399 -6.20 19.92 -31.59
N LEU A 400 -6.24 20.89 -30.67
CA LEU A 400 -7.24 20.98 -29.61
C LEU A 400 -8.64 21.23 -30.18
N THR A 401 -8.74 22.11 -31.17
CA THR A 401 -9.99 22.36 -31.89
C THR A 401 -10.49 21.07 -32.57
N MET A 402 -9.60 20.38 -33.29
CA MET A 402 -9.92 19.11 -33.94
C MET A 402 -10.37 18.03 -32.94
N ALA A 403 -9.69 17.92 -31.80
CA ALA A 403 -10.03 16.96 -30.75
C ALA A 403 -11.41 17.26 -30.15
N ARG A 404 -11.74 18.54 -29.90
CA ARG A 404 -13.05 18.98 -29.41
C ARG A 404 -14.17 18.70 -30.40
N GLU A 405 -13.98 19.01 -31.67
CA GLU A 405 -14.95 18.73 -32.73
C GLU A 405 -15.27 17.24 -32.87
N LYS A 406 -14.26 16.39 -32.73
CA LYS A 406 -14.39 14.92 -32.79
C LYS A 406 -14.80 14.29 -31.45
N ASN A 407 -14.79 15.05 -30.35
CA ASN A 407 -15.00 14.59 -28.99
C ASN A 407 -14.10 13.38 -28.61
N ILE A 408 -12.81 13.47 -28.96
CA ILE A 408 -11.79 12.44 -28.67
C ILE A 408 -10.58 13.06 -27.94
N PRO A 409 -9.83 12.31 -27.11
CA PRO A 409 -8.65 12.84 -26.43
C PRO A 409 -7.61 13.48 -27.37
N LEU A 410 -6.93 14.53 -26.89
CA LEU A 410 -5.71 15.05 -27.49
C LEU A 410 -4.50 14.55 -26.69
N VAL A 411 -3.57 13.88 -27.34
CA VAL A 411 -2.26 13.52 -26.79
C VAL A 411 -1.25 14.56 -27.30
N VAL A 412 -0.53 15.21 -26.39
CA VAL A 412 0.49 16.19 -26.71
C VAL A 412 1.85 15.65 -26.27
N LEU A 413 2.74 15.41 -27.21
CA LEU A 413 4.08 14.88 -26.99
C LEU A 413 5.09 16.01 -27.18
N THR A 414 5.74 16.45 -26.10
CA THR A 414 6.55 17.67 -26.13
C THR A 414 7.74 17.60 -25.20
N HIS A 415 8.94 17.76 -25.75
CA HIS A 415 10.17 17.71 -24.95
C HIS A 415 10.18 18.75 -23.83
N TYR A 416 9.77 19.99 -24.14
CA TYR A 416 9.70 21.05 -23.14
C TYR A 416 8.40 20.96 -22.30
N PRO A 417 8.46 21.24 -20.98
CA PRO A 417 7.28 21.31 -20.12
C PRO A 417 6.23 22.30 -20.60
N THR A 418 4.96 22.03 -20.32
CA THR A 418 3.84 22.92 -20.69
C THR A 418 3.96 24.34 -20.14
N LYS A 419 4.63 24.55 -19.00
CA LYS A 419 4.90 25.90 -18.48
C LYS A 419 5.82 26.74 -19.37
N ASP A 420 6.64 26.09 -20.19
CA ASP A 420 7.67 26.77 -20.99
C ASP A 420 7.13 27.27 -22.34
N TRP A 421 6.01 26.70 -22.83
CA TRP A 421 5.39 27.08 -24.11
C TRP A 421 3.87 27.31 -24.07
N LEU A 422 3.19 26.96 -22.98
CA LEU A 422 1.72 27.10 -22.80
C LEU A 422 1.34 27.86 -21.51
N LEU A 423 2.31 28.47 -20.82
CA LEU A 423 2.10 29.15 -19.51
C LEU A 423 1.37 28.28 -18.46
N GLY A 424 1.45 26.96 -18.59
CA GLY A 424 0.76 26.02 -17.69
C GLY A 424 -0.77 25.93 -17.89
N GLN A 425 -1.33 26.53 -18.95
CA GLN A 425 -2.75 26.50 -19.29
C GLN A 425 -3.13 25.18 -19.98
N THR A 426 -3.16 24.09 -19.22
CA THR A 426 -3.58 22.78 -19.75
C THR A 426 -5.08 22.69 -20.00
N ASP A 427 -5.49 21.73 -20.82
CA ASP A 427 -6.91 21.42 -21.06
C ASP A 427 -7.28 20.01 -20.54
N ARG A 428 -8.49 19.89 -19.99
CA ARG A 428 -9.05 18.65 -19.42
C ARG A 428 -9.12 17.47 -20.41
N GLN A 429 -9.21 17.76 -21.71
CA GLN A 429 -9.26 16.76 -22.79
C GLN A 429 -7.86 16.30 -23.23
N CYS A 430 -6.81 16.95 -22.71
CA CYS A 430 -5.43 16.74 -23.12
C CYS A 430 -4.63 15.84 -22.16
N TYR A 431 -3.76 15.03 -22.76
CA TYR A 431 -2.78 14.17 -22.12
C TYR A 431 -1.38 14.57 -22.61
N TYR A 432 -0.64 15.27 -21.77
CA TYR A 432 0.69 15.78 -22.07
C TYR A 432 1.75 14.77 -21.61
N PHE A 433 2.71 14.47 -22.49
CA PHE A 433 3.93 13.73 -22.16
C PHE A 433 5.09 14.69 -22.36
N THR A 434 5.85 14.96 -21.29
CA THR A 434 6.92 15.98 -21.31
C THR A 434 8.22 15.55 -20.64
N GLY A 435 9.34 16.14 -21.09
CA GLY A 435 10.69 15.88 -20.61
C GLY A 435 11.47 17.10 -20.11
N HIS A 436 12.77 17.11 -20.42
CA HIS A 436 13.74 18.22 -20.33
C HIS A 436 14.21 18.65 -18.93
N THR A 437 13.37 18.48 -17.90
CA THR A 437 13.66 19.01 -16.56
C THR A 437 14.45 18.06 -15.67
N HIS A 438 14.56 16.79 -16.05
CA HIS A 438 15.03 15.66 -15.25
C HIS A 438 14.29 15.48 -13.92
N ASN A 439 13.14 16.13 -13.77
CA ASN A 439 12.34 16.13 -12.54
C ASN A 439 11.07 15.33 -12.76
N ASN A 440 11.07 14.12 -12.21
CA ASN A 440 9.97 13.19 -12.41
C ASN A 440 8.70 13.62 -11.66
N THR A 441 7.66 14.00 -12.41
CA THR A 441 6.37 14.47 -11.86
C THR A 441 5.17 13.93 -12.65
N VAL A 442 4.03 13.75 -11.97
CA VAL A 442 2.72 13.46 -12.58
C VAL A 442 1.72 14.44 -12.03
N ASN A 443 0.91 15.05 -12.90
CA ASN A 443 -0.19 15.90 -12.51
C ASN A 443 -1.46 15.43 -13.23
N ILE A 444 -2.42 14.88 -12.49
CA ILE A 444 -3.72 14.45 -13.00
C ILE A 444 -4.77 15.27 -12.26
N GLY A 445 -5.52 16.09 -12.98
CA GLY A 445 -6.53 16.95 -12.38
C GLY A 445 -7.59 17.41 -13.37
N GLU A 446 -8.52 18.24 -12.90
CA GLU A 446 -9.64 18.75 -13.70
C GLU A 446 -9.20 19.60 -14.91
N GLN A 447 -7.99 20.16 -14.86
CA GLN A 447 -7.44 21.01 -15.91
C GLN A 447 -6.60 20.25 -16.95
N GLY A 448 -6.45 18.93 -16.84
CA GLY A 448 -5.66 18.11 -17.77
C GLY A 448 -4.75 17.11 -17.08
N THR A 449 -4.08 16.28 -17.89
CA THR A 449 -3.18 15.22 -17.40
C THR A 449 -1.78 15.40 -17.96
N ILE A 450 -0.77 15.55 -17.09
CA ILE A 450 0.65 15.67 -17.45
C ILE A 450 1.42 14.47 -16.90
N TYR A 451 2.12 13.77 -17.80
CA TYR A 451 3.05 12.70 -17.51
C TYR A 451 4.49 13.15 -17.80
N ALA A 452 5.28 13.34 -16.75
CA ALA A 452 6.66 13.77 -16.82
C ALA A 452 7.54 13.01 -15.82
N ASP A 453 7.19 11.77 -15.48
CA ASP A 453 7.80 10.93 -14.44
C ASP A 453 8.67 9.77 -14.93
N ASN A 454 9.08 9.82 -16.20
CA ASN A 454 10.00 8.86 -16.82
C ASN A 454 11.15 9.53 -17.59
N GLN A 455 11.62 10.66 -17.07
CA GLN A 455 12.86 11.32 -17.47
C GLN A 455 14.01 10.56 -16.80
N ILE A 456 14.83 9.89 -17.60
CA ILE A 456 15.89 8.99 -17.10
C ILE A 456 17.05 9.79 -16.51
N GLY A 457 17.43 10.89 -17.17
CA GLY A 457 18.57 11.72 -16.79
C GLY A 457 19.90 10.97 -16.90
N TYR A 458 20.94 11.55 -16.29
CA TYR A 458 22.34 11.15 -16.48
C TYR A 458 22.79 9.91 -15.70
N ASP A 459 22.23 9.69 -14.49
CA ASP A 459 22.79 8.73 -13.53
C ASP A 459 21.85 7.55 -13.21
N SER A 460 20.67 7.48 -13.83
CA SER A 460 19.68 6.45 -13.49
C SER A 460 20.06 5.08 -14.04
N GLU A 461 20.24 4.10 -13.14
CA GLU A 461 20.45 2.69 -13.53
C GLU A 461 19.16 1.99 -14.00
N SER A 462 18.00 2.63 -13.83
CA SER A 462 16.67 2.06 -14.06
C SER A 462 16.01 2.66 -15.29
N ILE A 463 16.37 2.12 -16.46
CA ILE A 463 15.81 2.52 -17.76
C ILE A 463 14.66 1.56 -18.12
N SER A 464 13.42 2.06 -18.08
CA SER A 464 12.21 1.29 -18.40
C SER A 464 11.12 2.15 -19.04
N LEU A 465 10.33 1.57 -19.94
CA LEU A 465 9.13 2.24 -20.46
C LEU A 465 8.06 2.32 -19.36
N ARG A 466 7.46 3.49 -19.16
CA ARG A 466 6.26 3.63 -18.33
C ARG A 466 5.01 3.53 -19.18
N LYS A 467 3.98 2.90 -18.63
CA LYS A 467 2.71 2.63 -19.30
C LYS A 467 1.62 3.51 -18.71
N TYR A 468 0.92 4.27 -19.56
CA TYR A 468 -0.20 5.12 -19.17
C TYR A 468 -1.46 4.86 -20.01
N PRO A 469 -2.63 4.75 -19.37
CA PRO A 469 -3.90 4.77 -20.07
C PRO A 469 -4.28 6.20 -20.45
N ILE A 470 -4.78 6.37 -21.66
CA ILE A 470 -5.42 7.59 -22.16
C ILE A 470 -6.93 7.34 -22.18
N GLY A 471 -7.68 8.30 -21.64
CA GLY A 471 -9.13 8.19 -21.44
C GLY A 471 -9.50 7.97 -19.98
N THR A 472 -10.65 7.32 -19.76
CA THR A 472 -11.21 7.10 -18.42
C THR A 472 -10.42 6.03 -17.67
N MET A 473 -9.86 6.41 -16.53
CA MET A 473 -9.24 5.48 -15.59
C MET A 473 -10.28 4.83 -14.70
N LEU A 474 -10.23 3.50 -14.60
CA LEU A 474 -11.07 2.73 -13.69
C LEU A 474 -10.30 2.45 -12.40
N ASN A 475 -10.99 2.52 -11.27
CA ASN A 475 -10.46 1.99 -10.03
C ASN A 475 -10.24 0.47 -10.20
N PRO A 476 -8.99 -0.04 -10.14
CA PRO A 476 -8.69 -1.45 -10.39
C PRO A 476 -9.29 -2.39 -9.33
N PHE A 477 -9.81 -1.86 -8.23
CA PHE A 477 -10.41 -2.58 -7.12
C PHE A 477 -11.92 -2.34 -6.98
N ILE A 478 -12.57 -1.70 -7.96
CA ILE A 478 -13.99 -1.34 -7.85
C ILE A 478 -14.88 -2.57 -7.62
N ASP A 479 -14.65 -3.65 -8.37
CA ASP A 479 -15.43 -4.89 -8.34
C ASP A 479 -14.99 -5.87 -7.24
N TYR A 480 -13.96 -5.51 -6.46
CA TYR A 480 -13.54 -6.35 -5.33
C TYR A 480 -14.57 -6.25 -4.21
N GLU A 481 -14.94 -7.36 -3.59
CA GLU A 481 -15.76 -7.32 -2.37
C GLU A 481 -14.96 -6.76 -1.19
N ASP A 482 -15.64 -6.36 -0.13
CA ASP A 482 -14.99 -6.02 1.14
C ASP A 482 -14.22 -7.23 1.68
N GLY A 483 -12.97 -7.03 2.09
CA GLY A 483 -12.11 -8.11 2.54
C GLY A 483 -10.61 -7.82 2.45
N ILE A 484 -9.83 -8.89 2.60
CA ILE A 484 -8.37 -8.88 2.50
C ILE A 484 -7.97 -9.52 1.17
N HIS A 485 -7.30 -8.76 0.33
CA HIS A 485 -6.96 -9.16 -1.03
C HIS A 485 -5.47 -9.11 -1.22
N GLN A 486 -4.85 -10.22 -1.63
CA GLN A 486 -3.46 -10.19 -2.02
C GLN A 486 -3.34 -9.49 -3.38
N ILE A 487 -2.45 -8.50 -3.49
CA ILE A 487 -2.27 -7.69 -4.70
C ILE A 487 -0.82 -7.68 -5.15
N THR A 488 -0.60 -7.21 -6.38
CA THR A 488 0.73 -6.97 -6.94
C THR A 488 1.15 -5.50 -6.79
N PRO A 489 2.46 -5.19 -6.82
CA PRO A 489 2.94 -3.80 -6.90
C PRO A 489 2.35 -3.03 -8.09
N GLN A 490 2.08 -3.70 -9.22
CA GLN A 490 1.46 -3.08 -10.39
C GLN A 490 0.01 -2.65 -10.10
N GLN A 491 -0.81 -3.51 -9.50
CA GLN A 491 -2.18 -3.14 -9.12
C GLN A 491 -2.22 -1.97 -8.12
N TYR A 492 -1.22 -1.87 -7.24
CA TYR A 492 -1.06 -0.73 -6.34
C TYR A 492 -0.74 0.56 -7.11
N LEU A 493 0.18 0.51 -8.09
CA LEU A 493 0.46 1.64 -8.97
C LEU A 493 -0.78 2.07 -9.76
N ASP A 494 -1.50 1.13 -10.36
CA ASP A 494 -2.70 1.40 -11.16
C ASP A 494 -3.77 2.11 -10.32
N PHE A 495 -3.92 1.71 -9.05
CA PHE A 495 -4.86 2.35 -8.13
C PHE A 495 -4.43 3.76 -7.72
N TYR A 496 -3.14 3.97 -7.47
CA TYR A 496 -2.64 5.32 -7.17
C TYR A 496 -2.77 6.24 -8.36
N LEU A 497 -2.52 5.72 -9.56
CA LEU A 497 -2.68 6.46 -10.80
C LEU A 497 -4.14 6.86 -11.02
N TYR A 498 -5.10 5.96 -10.73
CA TYR A 498 -6.52 6.30 -10.69
C TYR A 498 -6.83 7.47 -9.74
N ASN A 499 -6.12 7.56 -8.61
CA ASN A 499 -6.25 8.66 -7.65
C ASN A 499 -5.38 9.89 -8.00
N GLY A 500 -4.76 9.92 -9.18
CA GLY A 500 -3.91 11.02 -9.63
C GLY A 500 -2.52 11.10 -8.99
N GLU A 501 -2.02 9.99 -8.41
CA GLU A 501 -0.72 9.92 -7.74
C GLU A 501 0.23 8.89 -8.40
N SER A 502 1.55 9.13 -8.35
CA SER A 502 2.58 8.20 -8.86
C SER A 502 3.63 7.92 -7.77
N PRO A 503 3.39 6.96 -6.86
CA PRO A 503 4.33 6.67 -5.77
C PRO A 503 5.52 5.83 -6.26
N GLY A 504 6.69 6.03 -5.67
CA GLY A 504 7.85 5.18 -5.92
C GLY A 504 7.69 3.81 -5.24
N ILE A 505 7.66 2.71 -6.02
CA ILE A 505 7.37 1.36 -5.48
C ILE A 505 8.59 0.47 -5.21
N GLY A 506 9.82 0.96 -5.45
CA GLY A 506 11.03 0.11 -5.38
C GLY A 506 11.25 -0.58 -4.02
N LEU A 507 10.80 0.01 -2.91
CA LEU A 507 10.84 -0.64 -1.59
C LEU A 507 9.80 -1.77 -1.46
N ILE A 508 8.60 -1.55 -1.98
CA ILE A 508 7.51 -2.54 -2.01
C ILE A 508 7.95 -3.73 -2.87
N GLU A 509 8.44 -3.49 -4.09
CA GLU A 509 8.91 -4.55 -4.98
C GLU A 509 10.02 -5.39 -4.35
N ARG A 510 11.01 -4.76 -3.70
CA ARG A 510 12.09 -5.46 -3.01
C ARG A 510 11.56 -6.35 -1.89
N SER A 511 10.50 -5.93 -1.20
CA SER A 511 9.86 -6.74 -0.17
C SER A 511 9.10 -7.93 -0.76
N VAL A 512 8.32 -7.70 -1.82
CA VAL A 512 7.57 -8.75 -2.53
C VAL A 512 8.53 -9.79 -3.14
N LYS A 513 9.66 -9.35 -3.72
CA LYS A 513 10.73 -10.24 -4.23
C LYS A 513 11.34 -11.13 -3.14
N LYS A 514 11.24 -10.74 -1.85
CA LYS A 514 11.63 -11.57 -0.70
C LYS A 514 10.52 -12.51 -0.21
N ASN A 515 9.47 -12.71 -1.02
CA ASN A 515 8.28 -13.52 -0.71
C ASN A 515 7.46 -13.00 0.50
N ASN A 516 7.52 -11.70 0.79
CA ASN A 516 6.60 -11.09 1.75
C ASN A 516 5.26 -10.80 1.03
N PRO A 517 4.12 -11.34 1.51
CA PRO A 517 2.82 -11.04 0.92
C PRO A 517 2.47 -9.55 0.99
N PHE A 518 1.87 -9.03 -0.08
CA PHE A 518 1.37 -7.66 -0.18
C PHE A 518 -0.15 -7.69 -0.31
N TYR A 519 -0.83 -7.06 0.64
CA TYR A 519 -2.28 -7.07 0.77
C TYR A 519 -2.86 -5.67 0.62
N MET A 520 -4.06 -5.63 0.05
CA MET A 520 -4.99 -4.53 0.12
C MET A 520 -6.16 -4.97 1.01
N ILE A 521 -6.54 -4.12 1.96
CA ILE A 521 -7.79 -4.23 2.70
C ILE A 521 -8.78 -3.27 2.06
N LYS A 522 -9.92 -3.78 1.61
CA LYS A 522 -11.08 -3.00 1.18
C LYS A 522 -12.18 -3.17 2.23
N ARG A 523 -12.72 -2.06 2.74
CA ARG A 523 -13.89 -2.11 3.62
C ARG A 523 -14.69 -0.82 3.53
N ASN A 524 -15.99 -0.92 3.24
CA ASN A 524 -16.90 0.22 3.08
C ASN A 524 -16.34 1.31 2.15
N GLY A 525 -15.72 0.92 1.03
CA GLY A 525 -15.15 1.85 0.06
C GLY A 525 -13.82 2.52 0.47
N PHE A 526 -13.26 2.19 1.64
CA PHE A 526 -11.92 2.58 2.07
C PHE A 526 -10.88 1.50 1.78
N TYR A 527 -9.65 1.94 1.53
CA TYR A 527 -8.52 1.10 1.13
C TYR A 527 -7.32 1.28 2.06
N GLY A 528 -6.63 0.19 2.40
CA GLY A 528 -5.34 0.22 3.07
C GLY A 528 -4.40 -0.83 2.51
N PHE A 529 -3.11 -0.50 2.40
CA PHE A 529 -2.11 -1.35 1.74
C PHE A 529 -1.03 -1.79 2.72
N PHE A 530 -0.80 -3.09 2.82
CA PHE A 530 0.00 -3.69 3.88
C PHE A 530 0.95 -4.77 3.37
N ILE A 531 2.18 -4.77 3.88
CA ILE A 531 3.16 -5.83 3.66
C ILE A 531 3.25 -6.66 4.94
N VAL A 532 3.07 -7.97 4.82
CA VAL A 532 3.26 -8.91 5.93
C VAL A 532 4.65 -9.50 5.82
N THR A 533 5.50 -9.27 6.81
CA THR A 533 6.81 -9.93 6.92
C THR A 533 6.75 -11.05 7.95
N LYS A 534 7.85 -11.81 8.08
CA LYS A 534 7.97 -12.85 9.13
C LYS A 534 7.91 -12.30 10.56
N LYS A 535 8.11 -10.99 10.76
CA LYS A 535 8.28 -10.39 12.10
C LYS A 535 7.29 -9.26 12.42
N ASN A 536 6.63 -8.69 11.41
CA ASN A 536 5.79 -7.52 11.57
C ASN A 536 4.84 -7.35 10.38
N ILE A 537 3.88 -6.44 10.55
CA ILE A 537 3.11 -5.85 9.45
C ILE A 537 3.56 -4.41 9.23
N GLN A 538 3.64 -4.02 7.97
CA GLN A 538 3.99 -2.68 7.53
C GLN A 538 2.82 -2.08 6.74
N ILE A 539 2.50 -0.81 6.95
CA ILE A 539 1.59 -0.03 6.08
C ILE A 539 2.39 0.66 4.98
N CYS A 540 1.84 0.74 3.77
CA CYS A 540 2.47 1.42 2.64
C CYS A 540 2.05 2.90 2.55
N VAL A 541 2.95 3.79 2.92
CA VAL A 541 2.75 5.25 2.89
C VAL A 541 3.27 5.82 1.58
N GLY A 542 2.46 5.74 0.51
CA GLY A 542 2.82 6.27 -0.81
C GLY A 542 4.13 5.70 -1.36
N GLY A 543 4.31 4.38 -1.25
CA GLY A 543 5.52 3.68 -1.69
C GLY A 543 6.55 3.36 -0.59
N ARG A 544 6.43 3.97 0.59
CA ARG A 544 7.33 3.72 1.74
C ARG A 544 6.67 2.78 2.77
N PRO A 545 7.14 1.53 2.94
CA PRO A 545 6.64 0.64 3.99
C PRO A 545 7.08 1.14 5.37
N LYS A 546 6.12 1.31 6.29
CA LYS A 546 6.35 1.71 7.69
C LYS A 546 5.86 0.59 8.61
N ASN A 547 6.69 0.13 9.55
CA ASN A 547 6.28 -0.87 10.54
C ASN A 547 5.17 -0.31 11.43
N ILE A 548 4.12 -1.09 11.68
CA ILE A 548 2.97 -0.66 12.49
C ILE A 548 2.67 -1.58 13.68
N THR A 549 3.10 -2.85 13.61
CA THR A 549 2.95 -3.80 14.71
C THR A 549 3.89 -4.99 14.53
N THR A 550 4.24 -5.66 15.62
CA THR A 550 4.96 -6.95 15.61
C THR A 550 4.03 -8.15 15.33
N ILE A 551 2.71 -7.92 15.35
CA ILE A 551 1.72 -8.91 14.92
C ILE A 551 1.90 -9.18 13.42
N THR A 552 1.81 -10.44 13.01
CA THR A 552 1.96 -10.88 11.61
C THR A 552 0.67 -11.38 10.97
N ASP A 553 -0.43 -11.46 11.73
CA ASP A 553 -1.75 -11.84 11.20
C ASP A 553 -2.47 -10.62 10.62
N ILE A 554 -2.69 -10.62 9.30
CA ILE A 554 -3.40 -9.54 8.59
C ILE A 554 -4.87 -9.43 8.99
N ASN A 555 -5.48 -10.49 9.53
CA ASN A 555 -6.87 -10.44 10.02
C ASN A 555 -7.01 -9.51 11.22
N TYR A 556 -5.98 -9.40 12.06
CA TYR A 556 -5.97 -8.43 13.15
C TYR A 556 -6.12 -7.00 12.61
N ILE A 557 -5.38 -6.66 11.55
CA ILE A 557 -5.46 -5.34 10.91
C ILE A 557 -6.83 -5.13 10.27
N TYR A 558 -7.37 -6.12 9.55
CA TYR A 558 -8.70 -6.05 8.94
C TYR A 558 -9.82 -5.81 9.96
N ASN A 559 -9.76 -6.51 11.09
CA ASN A 559 -10.74 -6.38 12.16
C ASN A 559 -10.71 -4.99 12.82
N CYS A 560 -9.52 -4.38 12.92
CA CYS A 560 -9.33 -3.03 13.45
C CYS A 560 -9.40 -1.91 12.39
N PHE A 561 -9.50 -2.24 11.11
CA PHE A 561 -9.32 -1.29 10.00
C PHE A 561 -10.32 -0.13 10.06
N MET A 562 -11.62 -0.42 10.19
CA MET A 562 -12.65 0.62 10.25
C MET A 562 -12.60 1.44 11.54
N ILE A 563 -12.14 0.84 12.64
CA ILE A 563 -11.88 1.57 13.89
C ILE A 563 -10.83 2.64 13.64
N MET A 564 -9.71 2.27 13.00
CA MET A 564 -8.63 3.20 12.67
C MET A 564 -9.10 4.32 11.74
N VAL A 565 -9.80 3.96 10.66
CA VAL A 565 -10.38 4.93 9.71
C VAL A 565 -11.29 5.91 10.42
N TYR A 566 -12.24 5.43 11.22
CA TYR A 566 -13.19 6.28 11.95
C TYR A 566 -12.47 7.27 12.88
N GLN A 567 -11.53 6.79 13.70
CA GLN A 567 -10.81 7.64 14.65
C GLN A 567 -10.06 8.77 13.94
N TYR A 568 -9.37 8.48 12.84
CA TYR A 568 -8.71 9.52 12.06
C TYR A 568 -9.69 10.46 11.36
N VAL A 569 -10.75 9.94 10.74
CA VAL A 569 -11.75 10.78 10.06
C VAL A 569 -12.40 11.74 11.06
N MET A 570 -12.84 11.26 12.22
CA MET A 570 -13.51 12.11 13.21
C MET A 570 -12.57 13.15 13.82
N ALA A 571 -11.31 12.78 14.09
CA ALA A 571 -10.32 13.72 14.59
C ALA A 571 -10.00 14.83 13.57
N LEU A 572 -10.01 14.50 12.27
CA LEU A 572 -9.59 15.42 11.21
C LEU A 572 -10.74 16.18 10.54
N LYS A 573 -11.98 15.70 10.61
CA LYS A 573 -13.16 16.26 9.93
C LYS A 573 -13.34 17.77 10.20
N PRO A 574 -13.27 18.29 11.44
CA PRO A 574 -13.45 19.73 11.68
C PRO A 574 -12.33 20.56 11.04
N TYR A 575 -11.09 20.09 11.16
CA TYR A 575 -9.93 20.74 10.58
C TYR A 575 -10.02 20.76 9.04
N ARG A 576 -10.35 19.62 8.43
CA ARG A 576 -10.52 19.51 6.97
C ARG A 576 -11.61 20.44 6.44
N LYS A 577 -12.77 20.51 7.09
CA LYS A 577 -13.86 21.44 6.70
C LYS A 577 -13.41 22.90 6.73
N PHE A 578 -12.58 23.27 7.71
CA PHE A 578 -12.04 24.62 7.78
C PHE A 578 -11.06 24.91 6.65
N GLN A 579 -10.19 23.96 6.30
CA GLN A 579 -9.31 24.06 5.13
C GLN A 579 -10.09 24.17 3.82
N GLU A 580 -11.15 23.39 3.65
CA GLU A 580 -12.02 23.43 2.47
C GLU A 580 -12.71 24.78 2.33
N LYS A 581 -13.21 25.35 3.42
CA LYS A 581 -13.77 26.71 3.42
C LYS A 581 -12.73 27.75 2.98
N ILE A 582 -11.49 27.67 3.47
CA ILE A 582 -10.40 28.57 3.03
C ILE A 582 -10.05 28.33 1.56
N SER A 583 -9.98 27.08 1.12
CA SER A 583 -9.75 26.71 -0.28
C SER A 583 -10.80 27.30 -1.22
N GLU A 584 -12.08 27.21 -0.85
CA GLU A 584 -13.20 27.78 -1.60
C GLU A 584 -13.11 29.31 -1.70
N GLU A 585 -12.78 30.00 -0.61
CA GLU A 585 -12.55 31.45 -0.63
C GLU A 585 -11.41 31.80 -1.60
N ILE A 586 -10.26 31.12 -1.48
CA ILE A 586 -9.10 31.38 -2.36
C ILE A 586 -9.41 31.10 -3.82
N LYS A 587 -10.18 30.06 -4.14
CA LYS A 587 -10.61 29.77 -5.53
C LYS A 587 -11.49 30.87 -6.15
N LYS A 588 -12.10 31.76 -5.35
CA LYS A 588 -12.81 32.94 -5.88
C LYS A 588 -11.83 33.95 -6.51
N LEU A 589 -10.56 33.95 -6.11
CA LEU A 589 -9.51 34.69 -6.80
C LEU A 589 -9.31 34.01 -8.15
N SER A 590 -9.77 34.59 -9.25
CA SER A 590 -9.68 33.98 -10.58
C SER A 590 -8.25 34.07 -11.14
N ILE A 591 -7.28 33.45 -10.47
CA ILE A 591 -5.85 33.44 -10.82
C ILE A 591 -5.59 32.25 -11.77
N PRO A 592 -4.82 32.42 -12.85
CA PRO A 592 -4.39 31.32 -13.72
C PRO A 592 -3.26 30.50 -13.07
N SER A 593 -3.53 29.92 -11.90
CA SER A 593 -2.62 29.06 -11.14
C SER A 593 -3.21 27.67 -11.00
N SER A 594 -2.48 26.64 -11.42
CA SER A 594 -2.91 25.24 -11.29
C SER A 594 -2.96 24.74 -9.84
N ASN A 595 -2.41 25.49 -8.87
CA ASN A 595 -2.39 25.14 -7.45
C ASN A 595 -3.40 25.93 -6.62
N ILE A 596 -4.23 26.78 -7.22
CA ILE A 596 -5.12 27.65 -6.47
C ILE A 596 -6.09 26.86 -5.56
N GLY A 597 -6.07 27.19 -4.27
CA GLY A 597 -6.84 26.52 -3.24
C GLY A 597 -6.42 25.07 -2.98
N ARG A 598 -5.25 24.63 -3.46
CA ARG A 598 -4.76 23.27 -3.22
C ARG A 598 -4.45 23.08 -1.74
N ILE A 599 -5.03 22.04 -1.15
CA ILE A 599 -4.78 21.66 0.25
C ILE A 599 -3.72 20.55 0.29
N HIS A 600 -2.64 20.75 1.05
CA HIS A 600 -1.63 19.71 1.30
C HIS A 600 -1.07 19.81 2.72
N GLY A 601 -1.44 18.85 3.56
CA GLY A 601 -1.09 18.89 4.98
C GLY A 601 -1.74 20.09 5.67
N CYS A 602 -0.93 20.95 6.27
CA CYS A 602 -1.38 22.15 6.95
C CYS A 602 -1.59 23.37 6.04
N ILE A 603 -1.32 23.25 4.74
CA ILE A 603 -1.19 24.39 3.82
C ILE A 603 -2.34 24.41 2.82
N VAL A 604 -2.85 25.62 2.54
CA VAL A 604 -3.71 25.95 1.40
C VAL A 604 -2.96 26.92 0.49
N ASP A 605 -2.71 26.52 -0.76
CA ASP A 605 -1.94 27.32 -1.73
C ASP A 605 -2.81 28.40 -2.38
N ILE A 606 -2.27 29.60 -2.55
CA ILE A 606 -2.80 30.61 -3.48
C ILE A 606 -2.16 30.38 -4.85
N ASP A 607 -0.84 30.18 -4.84
CA ASP A 607 -0.04 29.79 -5.99
C ASP A 607 1.13 28.91 -5.54
N PHE A 608 2.13 28.71 -6.39
CA PHE A 608 3.28 27.85 -6.07
C PHE A 608 4.17 28.39 -4.94
N THR A 609 4.18 29.70 -4.70
CA THR A 609 5.07 30.38 -3.74
C THR A 609 4.33 31.12 -2.63
N HIS A 610 3.01 31.28 -2.71
CA HIS A 610 2.20 31.97 -1.72
C HIS A 610 1.19 31.01 -1.08
N HIS A 611 1.21 30.98 0.25
CA HIS A 611 0.61 29.91 1.02
C HIS A 611 -0.12 30.46 2.26
N ILE A 612 -1.16 29.73 2.67
CA ILE A 612 -1.87 29.92 3.93
C ILE A 612 -1.68 28.66 4.76
N MET A 613 -0.97 28.75 5.87
CA MET A 613 -0.76 27.62 6.78
C MET A 613 -1.68 27.71 7.98
N ILE A 614 -2.36 26.60 8.28
CA ILE A 614 -3.31 26.48 9.39
C ILE A 614 -2.71 25.49 10.38
N ASN A 615 -2.43 25.92 11.61
CA ASN A 615 -1.82 25.06 12.61
C ASN A 615 -2.83 24.06 13.19
N PRO A 616 -2.57 22.74 13.16
CA PRO A 616 -3.44 21.72 13.73
C PRO A 616 -3.45 21.68 15.28
N SER A 617 -2.57 22.38 15.98
CA SER A 617 -2.32 22.22 17.44
C SER A 617 -3.39 22.83 18.37
N GLY A 618 -4.66 22.92 17.98
CA GLY A 618 -5.75 23.46 18.81
C GLY A 618 -5.72 24.97 19.05
N SER A 619 -4.62 25.65 18.77
CA SER A 619 -4.47 27.12 18.88
C SER A 619 -5.18 27.89 17.76
N GLY A 620 -5.59 27.21 16.68
CA GLY A 620 -6.26 27.84 15.52
C GLY A 620 -5.39 28.85 14.76
N LYS A 621 -4.07 28.86 15.02
CA LYS A 621 -3.14 29.80 14.43
C LYS A 621 -3.09 29.68 12.91
N ILE A 622 -3.24 30.79 12.22
CA ILE A 622 -3.06 30.91 10.78
C ILE A 622 -1.80 31.73 10.51
N THR A 623 -1.06 31.35 9.48
CA THR A 623 0.13 32.05 8.99
C THR A 623 -0.03 32.28 7.49
N PHE A 624 -0.02 33.54 7.08
CA PHE A 624 0.04 33.95 5.68
C PHE A 624 1.51 34.12 5.29
N TYR A 625 2.00 33.47 4.23
CA TYR A 625 3.42 33.58 3.89
C TYR A 625 3.77 33.35 2.42
N TYR A 626 4.90 33.91 2.03
CA TYR A 626 5.59 33.67 0.76
C TYR A 626 6.81 32.77 1.00
N SER A 627 7.01 31.76 0.15
CA SER A 627 8.11 30.81 0.19
C SER A 627 8.54 30.43 -1.24
N PRO A 628 9.58 31.08 -1.80
CA PRO A 628 10.08 30.76 -3.13
C PRO A 628 10.90 29.46 -3.17
N PHE A 629 11.45 29.08 -2.03
CA PHE A 629 12.26 27.88 -1.86
C PHE A 629 11.92 27.22 -0.53
N PHE A 630 12.02 25.90 -0.51
CA PHE A 630 11.72 25.11 0.68
C PHE A 630 12.65 25.50 1.84
N GLY A 631 12.08 25.90 2.98
CA GLY A 631 12.82 26.38 4.15
C GLY A 631 13.09 27.88 4.19
N LEU A 632 12.66 28.66 3.19
CA LEU A 632 12.75 30.11 3.17
C LEU A 632 11.34 30.73 3.22
N VAL A 633 11.07 31.58 4.21
CA VAL A 633 9.72 32.05 4.51
C VAL A 633 9.71 33.56 4.78
N GLN A 634 8.73 34.26 4.21
CA GLN A 634 8.36 35.63 4.57
C GLN A 634 6.89 35.65 4.99
N GLU A 635 6.62 35.92 6.27
CA GLU A 635 5.26 35.97 6.82
C GLU A 635 4.60 37.34 6.59
N TYR A 636 3.27 37.33 6.45
CA TYR A 636 2.42 38.51 6.28
C TYR A 636 1.39 38.59 7.39
N GLU A 637 1.03 39.81 7.78
CA GLU A 637 0.11 40.08 8.89
C GLU A 637 -1.32 39.61 8.63
N ASN A 638 -1.76 39.64 7.36
CA ASN A 638 -3.11 39.30 6.93
C ASN A 638 -3.14 38.89 5.45
N ILE A 639 -4.31 38.46 4.97
CA ILE A 639 -4.51 38.06 3.57
C ILE A 639 -4.30 39.20 2.57
N GLU A 640 -4.63 40.45 2.93
CA GLU A 640 -4.48 41.61 2.04
C GLU A 640 -3.02 41.83 1.65
N ARG A 641 -2.11 41.81 2.63
CA ARG A 641 -0.65 41.90 2.40
C ARG A 641 -0.10 40.73 1.60
N LEU A 642 -0.59 39.52 1.86
CA LEU A 642 -0.18 38.36 1.08
C LEU A 642 -0.58 38.52 -0.40
N LEU A 643 -1.78 39.03 -0.68
CA LEU A 643 -2.27 39.29 -2.05
C LEU A 643 -1.55 40.47 -2.73
N GLU A 644 -1.04 41.44 -1.97
CA GLU A 644 -0.08 42.45 -2.50
C GLU A 644 1.22 41.79 -2.96
N SER A 645 1.77 40.87 -2.16
CA SER A 645 2.98 40.10 -2.52
C SER A 645 2.77 39.25 -3.78
N VAL A 646 1.61 38.60 -3.92
CA VAL A 646 1.26 37.84 -5.14
C VAL A 646 1.37 38.71 -6.39
N GLU A 647 0.86 39.95 -6.35
CA GLU A 647 0.94 40.89 -7.48
C GLU A 647 2.38 41.30 -7.83
N GLN A 648 3.22 41.45 -6.82
CA GLN A 648 4.58 41.95 -6.94
C GLN A 648 5.57 40.85 -7.36
N LYS A 649 5.39 39.63 -6.84
CA LYS A 649 6.41 38.58 -6.88
C LYS A 649 6.07 37.39 -7.77
N SER A 650 4.86 37.30 -8.30
CA SER A 650 4.44 36.19 -9.17
C SER A 650 4.75 36.49 -10.64
N PRO A 651 5.76 35.84 -11.27
CA PRO A 651 6.17 36.17 -12.63
C PRO A 651 5.09 35.84 -13.67
N TRP A 652 4.35 34.76 -13.47
CA TRP A 652 3.25 34.31 -14.36
C TRP A 652 2.04 35.26 -14.37
N LEU A 653 1.99 36.24 -13.47
CA LEU A 653 0.88 37.18 -13.41
C LEU A 653 1.02 38.33 -14.40
N LEU A 654 2.18 38.52 -15.04
CA LEU A 654 2.51 39.70 -15.86
C LEU A 654 1.40 40.06 -16.86
N ASP A 655 0.91 39.08 -17.61
CA ASP A 655 -0.10 39.26 -18.67
C ASP A 655 -1.55 39.27 -18.11
N ALA A 656 -1.75 38.84 -16.87
CA ALA A 656 -3.06 38.74 -16.21
C ALA A 656 -3.27 39.78 -15.08
N LYS A 657 -2.36 40.76 -14.92
CA LYS A 657 -2.39 41.73 -13.80
C LYS A 657 -3.72 42.47 -13.67
N CYS A 658 -4.33 42.87 -14.78
CA CYS A 658 -5.61 43.59 -14.75
C CYS A 658 -6.74 42.70 -14.22
N LEU A 659 -6.87 41.47 -14.74
CA LEU A 659 -7.86 40.49 -14.28
C LEU A 659 -7.66 40.14 -12.81
N TYR A 660 -6.40 39.99 -12.39
CA TYR A 660 -6.05 39.75 -11.01
C TYR A 660 -6.50 40.90 -10.10
N ARG A 661 -6.17 42.15 -10.42
CA ARG A 661 -6.58 43.33 -9.64
C ARG A 661 -8.09 43.39 -9.47
N ASP A 662 -8.85 43.13 -10.53
CA ASP A 662 -10.31 43.10 -10.47
C ASP A 662 -10.84 41.96 -9.59
N SER A 663 -10.22 40.77 -9.64
CA SER A 663 -10.59 39.65 -8.77
C SER A 663 -10.22 39.90 -7.31
N LYS A 664 -9.02 40.45 -7.05
CA LYS A 664 -8.52 40.85 -5.73
C LYS A 664 -9.44 41.89 -5.11
N ARG A 665 -9.82 42.93 -5.87
CA ARG A 665 -10.75 43.96 -5.40
C ARG A 665 -12.08 43.35 -4.97
N ARG A 666 -12.69 42.50 -5.80
CA ARG A 666 -13.94 41.80 -5.46
C ARG A 666 -13.80 40.89 -4.24
N PHE A 667 -12.67 40.20 -4.10
CA PHE A 667 -12.38 39.33 -2.97
C PHE A 667 -12.25 40.10 -1.65
N LEU A 668 -11.63 41.29 -1.68
CA LEU A 668 -11.48 42.18 -0.52
C LEU A 668 -12.79 42.93 -0.16
N GLU A 669 -13.68 43.15 -1.14
CA GLU A 669 -15.00 43.76 -0.92
C GLU A 669 -16.05 42.76 -0.38
N ASP A 670 -15.79 41.44 -0.45
CA ASP A 670 -16.71 40.40 0.04
C ASP A 670 -16.73 40.36 1.57
N LYS A 671 -17.73 41.02 2.17
CA LYS A 671 -17.93 41.06 3.63
C LYS A 671 -18.16 39.68 4.28
N ASN A 672 -18.46 38.64 3.51
CA ASN A 672 -18.64 37.27 4.02
C ASN A 672 -17.35 36.45 3.98
N ASN A 673 -16.27 36.99 3.40
CA ASN A 673 -15.00 36.31 3.28
C ASN A 673 -14.32 36.16 4.64
N ILE A 674 -14.21 34.92 5.11
CA ILE A 674 -13.65 34.62 6.43
C ILE A 674 -12.19 35.06 6.56
N LEU A 675 -11.42 35.07 5.47
CA LEU A 675 -9.99 35.38 5.50
C LEU A 675 -9.73 36.85 5.84
N LEU A 676 -10.68 37.75 5.58
CA LEU A 676 -10.56 39.17 5.92
C LEU A 676 -10.61 39.42 7.43
N SER A 677 -11.22 38.50 8.19
CA SER A 677 -11.30 38.56 9.65
C SER A 677 -10.13 37.90 10.37
N LEU A 678 -9.23 37.25 9.62
CA LEU A 678 -8.13 36.44 10.14
C LEU A 678 -6.80 37.19 10.01
N SER A 679 -6.00 37.19 11.07
CA SER A 679 -4.64 37.72 11.09
C SER A 679 -3.63 36.64 11.45
N SER A 680 -2.38 36.82 11.06
CA SER A 680 -1.29 35.93 11.45
C SER A 680 -1.07 36.00 12.96
N SER A 681 -1.25 34.87 13.66
CA SER A 681 -1.32 34.90 15.13
C SER A 681 0.02 35.11 15.84
N ASN A 682 1.14 35.18 15.11
CA ASN A 682 2.47 35.50 15.63
C ASN A 682 2.84 36.98 15.47
N TYR A 683 1.93 37.79 14.94
CA TYR A 683 2.24 39.16 14.59
C TYR A 683 2.22 40.05 15.84
N ILE A 684 3.41 40.36 16.37
CA ILE A 684 3.64 41.30 17.47
C ILE A 684 4.56 42.42 16.95
N GLY A 685 4.03 43.29 16.10
CA GLY A 685 4.49 44.69 15.99
C GLY A 685 5.86 45.04 15.40
N GLU A 686 6.76 44.12 15.05
CA GLU A 686 8.02 44.46 14.34
C GLU A 686 8.22 43.63 13.07
N LEU A 687 8.15 44.30 11.92
CA LEU A 687 8.42 43.74 10.59
C LEU A 687 9.85 43.19 10.51
N LYS A 688 9.98 41.92 10.14
CA LYS A 688 11.05 41.53 9.21
C LYS A 688 10.40 41.35 7.86
N ASP A 689 10.41 42.38 7.04
CA ASP A 689 10.02 42.31 5.62
C ASP A 689 11.06 41.53 4.78
N GLU A 690 11.71 40.57 5.43
CA GLU A 690 12.90 39.86 4.97
C GLU A 690 12.59 38.36 4.93
N LEU A 691 13.16 37.69 3.94
CA LEU A 691 13.11 36.24 3.85
C LEU A 691 13.94 35.63 4.99
N VAL A 692 13.29 34.81 5.82
CA VAL A 692 13.92 34.12 6.94
C VAL A 692 14.11 32.65 6.61
N SER A 693 15.32 32.13 6.85
CA SER A 693 15.58 30.69 6.79
C SER A 693 15.10 30.03 8.08
N ILE A 694 14.34 28.95 7.95
CA ILE A 694 13.82 28.17 9.08
C ILE A 694 14.39 26.74 9.05
N ASP A 695 14.57 26.15 10.23
CA ASP A 695 14.86 24.73 10.34
C ASP A 695 13.60 23.91 10.05
N ILE A 696 13.61 23.21 8.92
CA ILE A 696 12.48 22.39 8.49
C ILE A 696 12.20 21.25 9.48
N ALA A 697 13.24 20.64 10.07
CA ALA A 697 13.07 19.48 10.94
C ALA A 697 12.38 19.84 12.27
N GLU A 698 12.62 21.06 12.76
CA GLU A 698 12.02 21.59 13.99
C GLU A 698 10.76 22.42 13.74
N SER A 699 10.40 22.66 12.47
CA SER A 699 9.20 23.37 12.07
C SER A 699 7.94 22.48 12.07
N ILE A 700 6.83 23.03 11.57
CA ILE A 700 5.58 22.30 11.40
C ILE A 700 5.51 21.46 10.10
N TYR A 701 6.48 21.61 9.19
CA TYR A 701 6.51 20.86 7.93
C TYR A 701 6.49 19.32 8.11
N PRO A 702 7.19 18.70 9.09
CA PRO A 702 7.09 17.26 9.34
C PRO A 702 5.69 16.82 9.79
N ALA A 703 5.04 17.61 10.66
CA ALA A 703 3.67 17.36 11.09
C ALA A 703 2.68 17.52 9.92
N SER A 704 2.87 18.58 9.12
CA SER A 704 2.12 18.82 7.88
C SER A 704 2.25 17.65 6.90
N ALA A 705 3.47 17.14 6.69
CA ALA A 705 3.70 15.98 5.82
C ALA A 705 3.00 14.71 6.32
N LYS A 706 2.97 14.47 7.64
CA LYS A 706 2.22 13.36 8.25
C LYS A 706 0.71 13.55 8.08
N LEU A 707 0.21 14.75 8.34
CA LEU A 707 -1.20 15.10 8.16
C LEU A 707 -1.65 14.93 6.71
N ASN A 708 -0.79 15.32 5.76
CA ASN A 708 -1.02 15.13 4.32
C ASN A 708 -1.29 13.64 4.00
N GLN A 709 -0.58 12.70 4.64
CA GLN A 709 -0.85 11.26 4.44
C GLN A 709 -2.24 10.85 4.94
N LEU A 710 -2.66 11.36 6.11
CA LEU A 710 -3.98 11.07 6.68
C LEU A 710 -5.12 11.73 5.90
N GLN A 711 -4.88 12.89 5.29
CA GLN A 711 -5.88 13.59 4.46
C GLN A 711 -6.32 12.78 3.23
N ARG A 712 -5.59 11.74 2.83
CA ARG A 712 -6.04 10.81 1.77
C ARG A 712 -7.32 10.05 2.12
N LEU A 713 -7.70 10.02 3.40
CA LEU A 713 -9.02 9.54 3.82
C LEU A 713 -10.15 10.40 3.24
N PHE A 714 -9.90 11.70 3.00
CA PHE A 714 -10.88 12.66 2.46
C PHE A 714 -10.72 12.93 0.96
N THR A 715 -9.61 12.51 0.34
CA THR A 715 -9.35 12.78 -1.09
C THR A 715 -9.30 11.51 -1.96
N ALA A 716 -9.10 10.34 -1.37
CA ALA A 716 -8.94 9.08 -2.10
C ALA A 716 -9.52 7.85 -1.36
N ASN A 717 -10.13 8.04 -0.18
CA ASN A 717 -10.54 6.97 0.74
C ASN A 717 -9.39 6.01 1.11
N ILE A 718 -8.14 6.49 1.23
CA ILE A 718 -6.96 5.65 1.53
C ILE A 718 -6.44 5.91 2.94
N LEU A 719 -6.27 4.84 3.73
CA LEU A 719 -5.55 4.85 4.99
C LEU A 719 -4.04 4.72 4.74
N ARG A 720 -3.26 5.73 5.16
CA ARG A 720 -1.78 5.76 5.01
C ARG A 720 -1.02 5.94 6.32
N ASP A 721 -1.67 5.86 7.46
CA ASP A 721 -1.00 5.75 8.75
C ASP A 721 -1.74 4.77 9.65
N TRP A 722 -1.04 4.28 10.66
CA TRP A 722 -1.59 3.39 11.67
C TRP A 722 -0.90 3.65 13.00
N ASP A 723 -1.68 4.05 13.99
CA ASP A 723 -1.22 4.22 15.35
C ASP A 723 -1.79 3.13 16.24
N GLN A 724 -0.94 2.17 16.58
CA GLN A 724 -1.31 1.03 17.42
C GLN A 724 -1.80 1.46 18.80
N SER A 725 -1.39 2.63 19.31
CA SER A 725 -1.86 3.16 20.59
C SER A 725 -3.34 3.54 20.56
N ILE A 726 -3.91 3.90 19.41
CA ILE A 726 -5.35 4.17 19.29
C ILE A 726 -6.15 2.90 19.62
N ILE A 727 -5.67 1.74 19.14
CA ILE A 727 -6.29 0.46 19.45
C ILE A 727 -6.04 0.07 20.91
N GLY A 728 -4.84 0.31 21.44
CA GLY A 728 -4.49 0.07 22.85
C GLY A 728 -5.31 0.91 23.83
N ASN A 729 -5.44 2.22 23.59
CA ASN A 729 -6.24 3.15 24.39
C ASN A 729 -7.72 2.79 24.32
N LEU A 730 -8.23 2.29 23.19
CA LEU A 730 -9.60 1.77 23.09
C LEU A 730 -9.80 0.47 23.90
N ILE A 731 -8.74 -0.25 24.24
CA ILE A 731 -8.75 -1.42 25.14
C ILE A 731 -8.60 -0.98 26.60
N GLU A 732 -7.89 0.12 26.88
CA GLU A 732 -7.72 0.70 28.23
C GLU A 732 -8.87 1.65 28.65
N ILE A 733 -9.64 2.21 27.71
CA ILE A 733 -10.81 3.07 27.97
C ILE A 733 -12.08 2.26 28.31
N GLU A 734 -12.00 0.93 28.37
CA GLU A 734 -13.07 0.10 28.96
C GLU A 734 -12.76 -0.32 30.41
N ASP A 735 -12.62 0.68 31.29
CA ASP A 735 -13.26 0.62 32.62
C ASP A 735 -14.80 0.76 32.47
N ILE A 736 -15.37 -0.08 31.59
CA ILE A 736 -16.81 -0.33 31.46
C ILE A 736 -17.01 -1.84 31.67
N ASP A 737 -16.41 -2.35 32.74
CA ASP A 737 -16.48 -3.76 33.15
C ASP A 737 -17.17 -3.93 34.52
N SER A 738 -18.00 -2.97 34.96
CA SER A 738 -18.88 -3.20 36.12
C SER A 738 -20.19 -3.88 35.71
N TYR A 739 -20.93 -3.33 34.74
CA TYR A 739 -22.27 -3.84 34.38
C TYR A 739 -22.27 -5.17 33.58
N ALA A 740 -21.31 -5.37 32.66
CA ALA A 740 -21.28 -6.58 31.83
C ALA A 740 -20.64 -7.79 32.55
N LEU A 741 -19.76 -7.53 33.53
CA LEU A 741 -19.16 -8.55 34.36
C LEU A 741 -20.16 -9.05 35.41
N GLU A 742 -20.94 -8.15 36.03
CA GLU A 742 -22.04 -8.49 36.94
C GLU A 742 -23.09 -9.40 36.26
N GLU A 743 -23.54 -9.09 35.05
CA GLU A 743 -24.59 -9.87 34.39
C GLU A 743 -24.13 -11.31 34.00
N LYS A 744 -22.84 -11.49 33.68
CA LYS A 744 -22.25 -12.81 33.38
C LYS A 744 -21.84 -13.57 34.64
N LEU A 745 -21.40 -12.90 35.70
CA LEU A 745 -21.11 -13.52 36.99
C LEU A 745 -22.41 -13.95 37.69
N ASN A 746 -23.49 -13.16 37.59
CA ASN A 746 -24.80 -13.47 38.20
C ASN A 746 -25.47 -14.73 37.64
N LYS A 747 -25.08 -15.18 36.44
CA LYS A 747 -25.56 -16.43 35.82
C LYS A 747 -24.75 -17.67 36.23
N LEU A 748 -23.62 -17.49 36.93
CA LEU A 748 -22.76 -18.57 37.40
C LEU A 748 -23.07 -18.92 38.85
N ASN A 749 -23.05 -20.21 39.17
CA ASN A 749 -23.21 -20.64 40.55
C ASN A 749 -21.97 -20.25 41.40
N PRO A 750 -22.07 -20.20 42.74
CA PRO A 750 -20.98 -19.78 43.61
C PRO A 750 -19.64 -20.50 43.34
N TYR A 751 -19.67 -21.81 43.10
CA TYR A 751 -18.47 -22.60 42.78
C TYR A 751 -17.83 -22.19 41.46
N GLN A 752 -18.63 -21.96 40.43
CA GLN A 752 -18.14 -21.49 39.13
C GLN A 752 -17.56 -20.08 39.21
N LYS A 753 -18.15 -19.20 40.04
CA LYS A 753 -17.61 -17.85 40.29
C LYS A 753 -16.20 -17.93 40.88
N VAL A 754 -16.03 -18.70 41.95
CA VAL A 754 -14.74 -18.87 42.65
C VAL A 754 -13.70 -19.62 41.81
N GLN A 755 -14.12 -20.60 41.00
CA GLN A 755 -13.23 -21.32 40.07
C GLN A 755 -12.65 -20.43 38.97
N LYS A 756 -13.38 -19.39 38.56
CA LYS A 756 -12.86 -18.42 37.59
C LYS A 756 -11.81 -17.50 38.22
N HIS A 757 -12.08 -17.04 39.44
CA HIS A 757 -11.14 -16.26 40.22
C HIS A 757 -11.54 -16.30 41.69
N TRP A 758 -10.59 -16.58 42.57
CA TRP A 758 -10.87 -16.74 44.00
C TRP A 758 -11.46 -15.46 44.64
N LYS A 759 -11.02 -14.26 44.22
CA LYS A 759 -11.58 -12.96 44.71
C LYS A 759 -13.10 -12.85 44.51
N ASN A 760 -13.69 -13.62 43.60
CA ASN A 760 -15.14 -13.64 43.38
C ASN A 760 -15.92 -14.23 44.57
N LEU A 761 -15.25 -14.78 45.60
CA LEU A 761 -15.88 -15.11 46.88
C LEU A 761 -16.54 -13.87 47.53
N LEU A 762 -15.96 -12.68 47.34
CA LEU A 762 -16.52 -11.40 47.81
C LEU A 762 -17.88 -11.05 47.16
N LEU A 763 -18.22 -11.71 46.05
CA LEU A 763 -19.49 -11.53 45.32
C LEU A 763 -20.56 -12.56 45.72
N ILE A 764 -20.31 -13.33 46.78
CA ILE A 764 -21.20 -14.37 47.32
C ILE A 764 -21.59 -13.92 48.71
N GLU A 765 -22.88 -13.90 49.04
CA GLU A 765 -23.34 -13.55 50.38
C GLU A 765 -22.70 -14.45 51.43
N THR A 766 -22.30 -13.88 52.56
CA THR A 766 -21.49 -14.54 53.60
C THR A 766 -22.13 -15.82 54.11
N GLU A 767 -23.46 -15.84 54.27
CA GLU A 767 -24.28 -17.00 54.65
C GLU A 767 -24.26 -18.16 53.64
N ASN A 768 -23.91 -17.88 52.38
CA ASN A 768 -23.81 -18.87 51.30
C ASN A 768 -22.38 -19.40 51.10
N ILE A 769 -21.43 -18.95 51.89
CA ILE A 769 -20.05 -19.45 51.88
C ILE A 769 -20.03 -20.77 52.62
N SER A 770 -19.37 -21.78 52.05
CA SER A 770 -19.19 -23.10 52.66
C SER A 770 -17.73 -23.52 52.63
N ILE A 771 -17.35 -24.44 53.50
CA ILE A 771 -16.00 -25.02 53.57
C ILE A 771 -15.55 -25.54 52.19
N LYS A 772 -16.44 -26.21 51.45
CA LYS A 772 -16.14 -26.71 50.10
C LYS A 772 -15.88 -25.58 49.10
N LEU A 773 -16.56 -24.45 49.24
CA LEU A 773 -16.41 -23.30 48.35
C LEU A 773 -15.08 -22.57 48.61
N VAL A 774 -14.72 -22.38 49.89
CA VAL A 774 -13.42 -21.83 50.30
C VAL A 774 -12.28 -22.75 49.86
N ARG A 775 -12.41 -24.08 50.05
CA ARG A 775 -11.45 -25.07 49.52
C ARG A 775 -11.36 -25.06 48.00
N CYS A 776 -12.46 -24.78 47.30
CA CYS A 776 -12.44 -24.64 45.84
C CYS A 776 -11.59 -23.43 45.40
N ALA A 777 -11.51 -22.39 46.23
CA ALA A 777 -10.61 -21.25 46.02
C ALA A 777 -9.13 -21.60 46.24
N LEU A 778 -8.83 -22.79 46.80
CA LEU A 778 -7.48 -23.25 47.16
C LEU A 778 -6.88 -24.31 46.22
N ASP A 779 -7.63 -24.79 45.23
CA ASP A 779 -7.19 -25.94 44.41
C ASP A 779 -6.02 -25.59 43.48
N LYS A 780 -4.84 -26.13 43.80
CA LYS A 780 -3.59 -26.00 43.03
C LYS A 780 -3.70 -26.46 41.58
N LYS A 781 -4.57 -27.43 41.25
CA LYS A 781 -4.71 -27.91 39.86
C LYS A 781 -5.29 -26.86 38.93
N ARG A 782 -5.91 -25.81 39.48
CA ARG A 782 -6.69 -24.81 38.72
C ARG A 782 -6.16 -23.37 38.85
N LYS A 783 -4.94 -23.20 39.38
CA LYS A 783 -4.22 -21.92 39.55
C LYS A 783 -4.75 -20.97 40.65
N CYS A 784 -5.54 -21.44 41.60
CA CYS A 784 -5.95 -20.59 42.72
C CYS A 784 -5.12 -20.92 43.96
N ILE A 785 -4.11 -20.09 44.25
CA ILE A 785 -3.42 -20.10 45.54
C ILE A 785 -3.63 -18.73 46.19
N PHE A 786 -4.61 -18.73 47.08
CA PHE A 786 -4.88 -17.68 48.03
C PHE A 786 -3.71 -17.55 49.04
N PRO A 787 -3.20 -16.36 49.41
CA PRO A 787 -3.50 -15.00 48.91
C PRO A 787 -2.35 -14.42 48.07
N TYR A 788 -2.04 -15.04 46.93
CA TYR A 788 -0.90 -14.62 46.10
C TYR A 788 -1.30 -14.12 44.72
N LYS A 789 -0.58 -13.09 44.25
CA LYS A 789 -0.77 -12.48 42.92
C LYS A 789 -0.14 -13.31 41.80
N VAL A 790 0.98 -13.99 42.07
CA VAL A 790 1.77 -14.73 41.06
C VAL A 790 2.38 -16.01 41.65
N LEU A 791 2.39 -17.10 40.86
CA LEU A 791 3.05 -18.37 41.18
C LEU A 791 4.24 -18.58 40.23
N GLU A 792 5.44 -18.85 40.77
CA GLU A 792 6.62 -19.24 40.00
C GLU A 792 6.86 -20.74 40.07
N LYS A 793 7.39 -21.34 38.99
CA LYS A 793 7.72 -22.77 38.96
C LYS A 793 9.19 -22.99 39.34
N HIS A 794 9.43 -23.58 40.50
CA HIS A 794 10.74 -24.03 40.94
C HIS A 794 10.74 -25.55 41.14
N HIS A 795 11.62 -26.26 40.44
CA HIS A 795 11.79 -27.72 40.55
C HIS A 795 10.49 -28.55 40.43
N GLY A 796 9.56 -28.11 39.59
CA GLY A 796 8.28 -28.79 39.38
C GLY A 796 7.19 -28.47 40.42
N TYR A 797 7.51 -27.66 41.43
CA TYR A 797 6.55 -27.12 42.39
C TYR A 797 6.27 -25.64 42.10
N GLU A 798 5.00 -25.24 42.19
CA GLU A 798 4.59 -23.84 42.07
C GLU A 798 4.71 -23.17 43.46
N ILE A 799 5.60 -22.19 43.56
CA ILE A 799 5.88 -21.42 44.78
C ILE A 799 5.28 -20.02 44.62
N PRO A 800 4.54 -19.50 45.60
CA PRO A 800 4.01 -18.14 45.52
C PRO A 800 5.09 -17.06 45.59
N ASN A 801 5.03 -16.07 44.70
CA ASN A 801 6.10 -15.07 44.50
C ASN A 801 5.71 -13.62 44.87
N GLN A 802 4.42 -13.27 44.88
CA GLN A 802 3.97 -11.93 45.32
C GLN A 802 2.74 -12.00 46.24
N PRO A 803 2.81 -11.42 47.45
CA PRO A 803 1.66 -11.34 48.35
C PRO A 803 0.61 -10.32 47.85
N MET A 804 -0.63 -10.49 48.32
CA MET A 804 -1.70 -9.52 48.13
C MET A 804 -1.46 -8.22 48.92
N ASP A 805 -2.17 -7.15 48.54
CA ASP A 805 -2.30 -5.96 49.39
C ASP A 805 -3.04 -6.30 50.70
N ASP A 806 -2.54 -5.80 51.83
CA ASP A 806 -3.02 -6.21 53.16
C ASP A 806 -4.49 -5.85 53.42
N ASP A 807 -4.98 -4.72 52.90
CA ASP A 807 -6.36 -4.28 53.10
C ASP A 807 -7.34 -5.11 52.25
N GLU A 808 -6.95 -5.46 51.03
CA GLU A 808 -7.71 -6.39 50.19
C GLU A 808 -7.81 -7.78 50.84
N LEU A 809 -6.70 -8.26 51.42
CA LEU A 809 -6.67 -9.55 52.10
C LEU A 809 -7.55 -9.56 53.35
N LYS A 810 -7.47 -8.52 54.19
CA LYS A 810 -8.34 -8.37 55.37
C LYS A 810 -9.81 -8.38 55.00
N ASN A 811 -10.19 -7.64 53.95
CA ASN A 811 -11.58 -7.61 53.48
C ASN A 811 -12.05 -8.99 53.00
N TYR A 812 -11.21 -9.72 52.28
CA TYR A 812 -11.54 -11.08 51.87
C TYR A 812 -11.70 -12.05 53.05
N ILE A 813 -10.79 -12.02 54.02
CA ILE A 813 -10.85 -12.92 55.20
C ILE A 813 -12.08 -12.63 56.05
N ARG A 814 -12.40 -11.36 56.30
CA ARG A 814 -13.61 -10.97 57.06
C ARG A 814 -14.90 -11.41 56.40
N HIS A 815 -14.86 -11.64 55.08
CA HIS A 815 -16.01 -12.13 54.33
C HIS A 815 -16.25 -13.63 54.53
N ILE A 816 -15.30 -14.38 55.07
CA ILE A 816 -15.47 -15.81 55.38
C ILE A 816 -16.02 -15.94 56.82
N PRO A 817 -17.14 -16.66 57.04
CA PRO A 817 -17.66 -16.93 58.38
C PRO A 817 -16.60 -17.55 59.30
N GLU A 818 -16.55 -17.14 60.56
CA GLU A 818 -15.48 -17.50 61.50
C GLU A 818 -15.35 -19.01 61.72
N ASP A 819 -16.45 -19.73 61.83
CA ASP A 819 -16.49 -21.20 61.95
C ASP A 819 -15.89 -21.90 60.72
N ILE A 820 -16.21 -21.41 59.52
CA ILE A 820 -15.65 -21.92 58.25
C ILE A 820 -14.17 -21.55 58.13
N LEU A 821 -13.80 -20.34 58.53
CA LEU A 821 -12.43 -19.86 58.51
C LEU A 821 -11.56 -20.73 59.43
N VAL A 822 -12.02 -21.06 60.64
CA VAL A 822 -11.32 -21.97 61.56
C VAL A 822 -11.12 -23.35 60.94
N GLU A 823 -12.17 -23.93 60.36
CA GLU A 823 -12.08 -25.26 59.75
C GLU A 823 -11.14 -25.30 58.52
N THR A 824 -11.10 -24.21 57.75
CA THR A 824 -10.26 -24.11 56.54
C THR A 824 -8.87 -23.55 56.83
N PHE A 825 -8.64 -22.92 57.98
CA PHE A 825 -7.34 -22.37 58.42
C PHE A 825 -6.23 -23.42 58.30
N ARG A 826 -6.54 -24.65 58.67
CA ARG A 826 -5.62 -25.80 58.60
C ARG A 826 -5.23 -26.17 57.18
N ASP A 827 -6.12 -25.96 56.21
CA ASP A 827 -5.81 -26.19 54.81
C ASP A 827 -4.84 -25.12 54.30
N PHE A 828 -5.03 -23.85 54.68
CA PHE A 828 -4.07 -22.79 54.38
C PHE A 828 -2.71 -23.06 55.04
N GLU A 829 -2.71 -23.47 56.30
CA GLU A 829 -1.49 -23.83 57.04
C GLU A 829 -0.76 -25.01 56.39
N TYR A 830 -1.48 -26.05 55.97
CA TYR A 830 -0.87 -27.16 55.23
C TYR A 830 -0.10 -26.69 53.99
N TYR A 831 -0.57 -25.63 53.32
CA TYR A 831 0.08 -25.10 52.12
C TYR A 831 1.19 -24.09 52.38
N LEU A 832 1.07 -23.27 53.43
CA LEU A 832 2.00 -22.18 53.72
C LEU A 832 2.96 -22.50 54.86
N GLY A 833 2.73 -23.61 55.57
CA GLY A 833 3.46 -23.97 56.76
C GLY A 833 3.45 -22.83 57.78
N ILE A 834 4.63 -22.54 58.31
CA ILE A 834 4.85 -21.51 59.33
C ILE A 834 4.71 -20.08 58.79
N ASP A 835 4.90 -19.91 57.48
CA ASP A 835 4.83 -18.60 56.82
C ASP A 835 3.39 -18.05 56.76
N ILE A 836 2.38 -18.87 57.08
CA ILE A 836 1.00 -18.38 57.26
C ILE A 836 0.95 -17.21 58.26
N LEU A 837 1.82 -17.21 59.29
CA LEU A 837 1.87 -16.15 60.29
C LEU A 837 2.44 -14.82 59.74
N LYS A 838 3.17 -14.86 58.63
CA LYS A 838 3.70 -13.66 57.95
C LYS A 838 2.64 -13.02 57.06
N TYR A 839 1.87 -13.85 56.36
CA TYR A 839 1.01 -13.42 55.27
C TYR A 839 -0.47 -13.31 55.63
N TYR A 840 -0.91 -13.88 56.74
CA TYR A 840 -2.32 -13.88 57.14
C TYR A 840 -2.58 -12.81 58.21
N PRO A 841 -3.72 -12.09 58.17
CA PRO A 841 -4.02 -11.03 59.14
C PRO A 841 -4.18 -11.56 60.57
N LEU A 842 -3.12 -11.44 61.38
CA LEU A 842 -3.05 -12.01 62.74
C LEU A 842 -4.10 -11.45 63.71
N ASP A 843 -4.62 -10.25 63.44
CA ASP A 843 -5.70 -9.61 64.19
C ASP A 843 -7.08 -10.26 63.96
N ILE A 844 -7.21 -11.11 62.95
CA ILE A 844 -8.48 -11.71 62.51
C ILE A 844 -8.48 -13.24 62.71
N ILE A 845 -7.31 -13.84 62.95
CA ILE A 845 -7.20 -15.28 63.21
C ILE A 845 -7.61 -15.55 64.67
N PRO A 846 -8.48 -16.54 64.92
CA PRO A 846 -8.79 -16.96 66.28
C PRO A 846 -7.52 -17.36 67.04
N VAL A 847 -7.36 -16.78 68.22
CA VAL A 847 -6.16 -16.90 69.09
C VAL A 847 -5.73 -18.35 69.31
N VAL A 848 -6.70 -19.26 69.41
CA VAL A 848 -6.47 -20.70 69.62
C VAL A 848 -5.71 -21.32 68.44
N GLU A 849 -6.00 -20.92 67.21
CA GLU A 849 -5.32 -21.43 66.02
C GLU A 849 -3.91 -20.84 65.88
N VAL A 850 -3.72 -19.57 66.25
CA VAL A 850 -2.37 -18.95 66.32
C VAL A 850 -1.49 -19.72 67.32
N LYS A 851 -1.98 -19.97 68.55
CA LYS A 851 -1.26 -20.74 69.56
C LYS A 851 -0.87 -22.13 69.05
N ARG A 852 -1.80 -22.82 68.38
CA ARG A 852 -1.56 -24.14 67.81
C ARG A 852 -0.42 -24.13 66.79
N VAL A 853 -0.38 -23.15 65.87
CA VAL A 853 0.72 -23.04 64.89
C VAL A 853 2.06 -22.82 65.59
N PHE A 854 2.09 -21.99 66.64
CA PHE A 854 3.31 -21.79 67.44
C PHE A 854 3.81 -23.07 68.09
N GLU A 855 2.90 -23.86 68.68
CA GLU A 855 3.22 -25.13 69.32
C GLU A 855 3.65 -26.21 68.30
N GLN A 856 2.97 -26.28 67.16
CA GLN A 856 3.19 -27.32 66.15
C GLN A 856 4.55 -27.21 65.44
N TYR A 857 4.99 -26.00 65.09
CA TYR A 857 6.25 -25.82 64.34
C TYR A 857 7.48 -25.63 65.24
N SER A 858 7.33 -25.62 66.57
CA SER A 858 8.46 -25.46 67.51
C SER A 858 9.38 -24.28 67.14
N LEU A 859 8.76 -23.12 66.89
CA LEU A 859 9.39 -21.90 66.37
C LEU A 859 10.74 -21.59 67.02
N GLY A 860 11.81 -21.65 66.21
CA GLY A 860 13.15 -21.26 66.65
C GLY A 860 13.28 -19.74 66.77
N GLY A 861 14.33 -19.27 67.46
CA GLY A 861 14.56 -17.83 67.62
C GLY A 861 14.70 -17.08 66.30
N LYS A 862 15.25 -17.73 65.26
CA LYS A 862 15.39 -17.15 63.91
C LYS A 862 14.05 -17.02 63.19
N ASP A 863 13.22 -18.05 63.18
CA ASP A 863 11.93 -18.02 62.48
C ASP A 863 11.00 -16.94 63.06
N LEU A 864 11.04 -16.75 64.38
CA LEU A 864 10.32 -15.68 65.06
C LEU A 864 10.82 -14.29 64.64
N ILE A 865 12.14 -14.08 64.58
CA ILE A 865 12.71 -12.80 64.13
C ILE A 865 12.28 -12.50 62.70
N ASP A 866 12.38 -13.48 61.80
CA ASP A 866 11.99 -13.34 60.39
C ASP A 866 10.48 -13.02 60.23
N ILE A 867 9.62 -13.56 61.11
CA ILE A 867 8.19 -13.23 61.14
C ILE A 867 7.96 -11.79 61.64
N LEU A 868 8.64 -11.39 62.71
CA LEU A 868 8.46 -10.08 63.34
C LEU A 868 8.96 -8.93 62.45
N GLU A 869 10.08 -9.12 61.75
CA GLU A 869 10.59 -8.15 60.78
C GLU A 869 9.61 -7.93 59.62
N TYR A 870 8.92 -9.00 59.18
CA TYR A 870 7.99 -8.92 58.05
C TYR A 870 6.69 -8.17 58.39
N ILE A 871 6.13 -8.39 59.58
CA ILE A 871 4.84 -7.80 59.99
C ILE A 871 4.94 -6.28 60.18
N GLY A 872 6.12 -5.78 60.58
CA GLY A 872 6.39 -4.36 60.81
C GLY A 872 5.75 -3.80 62.09
N ASP A 873 6.23 -2.63 62.52
CA ASP A 873 6.00 -2.04 63.85
C ASP A 873 4.54 -1.70 64.20
N SER A 874 3.64 -1.55 63.23
CA SER A 874 2.27 -1.05 63.44
C SER A 874 1.19 -2.14 63.51
N LYS A 875 1.56 -3.42 63.39
CA LYS A 875 0.60 -4.51 63.10
C LYS A 875 0.58 -5.64 64.13
N TRP A 876 1.11 -5.45 65.34
CA TRP A 876 1.15 -6.50 66.38
C TRP A 876 -0.16 -6.53 67.19
N PRO A 877 -1.00 -7.57 67.08
CA PRO A 877 -2.10 -7.74 68.03
C PRO A 877 -1.50 -8.11 69.40
N ILE A 878 -1.99 -7.50 70.47
CA ILE A 878 -1.53 -7.73 71.86
C ILE A 878 -1.38 -9.22 72.19
N ILE A 879 -2.31 -10.04 71.68
CA ILE A 879 -2.37 -11.47 71.95
C ILE A 879 -1.22 -12.24 71.28
N PHE A 880 -0.81 -11.85 70.07
CA PHE A 880 0.37 -12.43 69.39
C PHE A 880 1.67 -11.97 70.07
N GLY A 881 1.72 -10.70 70.48
CA GLY A 881 2.83 -10.16 71.26
C GLY A 881 3.08 -10.96 72.55
N ASN A 882 2.02 -11.26 73.31
CA ASN A 882 2.14 -12.07 74.54
C ASN A 882 2.73 -13.47 74.28
N LEU A 883 2.38 -14.11 73.16
CA LEU A 883 2.94 -15.43 72.79
C LEU A 883 4.42 -15.36 72.43
N VAL A 884 4.82 -14.30 71.74
CA VAL A 884 6.23 -14.03 71.40
C VAL A 884 7.03 -13.75 72.67
N VAL A 885 6.51 -12.91 73.57
CA VAL A 885 7.14 -12.60 74.87
C VAL A 885 7.33 -13.87 75.69
N ASP A 886 6.30 -14.72 75.82
CA ASP A 886 6.41 -15.99 76.55
C ASP A 886 7.43 -16.95 75.91
N ALA A 887 7.55 -16.97 74.58
CA ALA A 887 8.52 -17.81 73.87
C ALA A 887 9.99 -17.38 74.12
N PHE A 888 10.23 -16.09 74.37
CA PHE A 888 11.56 -15.51 74.63
C PHE A 888 11.84 -15.23 76.12
N LYS A 889 10.85 -15.41 77.00
CA LYS A 889 10.96 -15.16 78.44
C LYS A 889 12.13 -15.91 79.08
N GLY A 890 13.04 -15.17 79.70
CA GLY A 890 14.21 -15.73 80.38
C GLY A 890 15.34 -16.24 79.45
N LYS A 891 15.23 -16.06 78.12
CA LYS A 891 16.27 -16.43 77.15
C LYS A 891 17.20 -15.24 76.85
N LYS A 892 18.48 -15.52 76.56
CA LYS A 892 19.42 -14.50 76.07
C LYS A 892 19.07 -14.09 74.63
N ARG A 893 19.40 -12.85 74.26
CA ARG A 893 19.22 -12.31 72.90
C ARG A 893 19.87 -13.22 71.86
N PRO A 894 19.14 -13.73 70.87
CA PRO A 894 19.73 -14.44 69.74
C PRO A 894 20.71 -13.53 68.99
N SER A 895 21.85 -14.07 68.55
CA SER A 895 22.91 -13.29 67.87
C SER A 895 22.48 -12.66 66.55
N ASN A 896 21.41 -13.18 65.95
CA ASN A 896 20.82 -12.75 64.70
C ASN A 896 19.59 -11.84 64.88
N CYS A 897 19.21 -11.48 66.11
CA CYS A 897 18.15 -10.50 66.36
C CYS A 897 18.73 -9.08 66.21
N PRO A 898 18.01 -8.09 65.66
CA PRO A 898 18.36 -6.67 65.80
C PRO A 898 18.23 -6.18 67.26
N ASP A 899 19.04 -5.20 67.67
CA ASP A 899 19.05 -4.68 69.06
C ASP A 899 17.75 -3.94 69.41
N ASP A 900 17.23 -3.14 68.48
CA ASP A 900 15.98 -2.39 68.58
C ASP A 900 14.76 -3.31 68.64
N LEU A 901 14.74 -4.39 67.85
CA LEU A 901 13.68 -5.41 67.90
C LEU A 901 13.69 -6.16 69.23
N TRP A 902 14.88 -6.49 69.76
CA TRP A 902 15.00 -7.20 71.04
C TRP A 902 14.55 -6.36 72.24
N GLU A 903 14.88 -5.06 72.25
CA GLU A 903 14.39 -4.14 73.29
C GLU A 903 12.86 -3.96 73.20
N LYS A 904 12.26 -3.98 72.01
CA LYS A 904 10.80 -4.00 71.85
C LYS A 904 10.17 -5.26 72.46
N ILE A 905 10.73 -6.44 72.19
CA ILE A 905 10.25 -7.72 72.77
C ILE A 905 10.34 -7.71 74.31
N LYS A 906 11.32 -7.00 74.90
CA LYS A 906 11.42 -6.84 76.38
C LYS A 906 10.42 -5.84 76.96
N ASN A 907 9.98 -4.86 76.18
CA ASN A 907 9.11 -3.76 76.62
C ASN A 907 7.62 -4.13 76.57
N TYR A 908 7.25 -5.14 75.78
CA TYR A 908 5.98 -5.87 75.87
C TYR A 908 6.02 -6.89 77.00
#